data_AF-A0A8C5HKT6-F1
#
_entry.id   AF-A0A8C5HKT6-F1
#
_cell.length_a   1.000
_cell.length_b   1.000
_cell.length_c   1.000
_cell.angle_alpha   90.00
_cell.angle_beta   90.00
_cell.angle_gamma   90.00
#
_symmetry.space_group_name_H-M   'P 1'
#
loop_
_entity.id
_entity.type
_entity.pdbx_description
1 polymer ?
#
loop_
_entity_poly.entity_id
_entity_poly.type
_entity_poly.pdbx_seq_one_letter_code
_entity_poly.pdbx_strand_id
1 'polypeptide(L)'
;SLTESLKFFPLPDLNVLNTALLKEICETQRELLKLDTKLEKNKVKIQSTEQLMQKVKEINKDTHTFIKVKEGEIDVENHFIALKNGTKDHLAQKSAKTMEELQSLTERETKLKDGIFKSKQKLEMCRRQKNWDQQTMDAFLKESAQKHEGSMALMKYAHQDNMRIKSLTGAIEKETMDVSEHRKALDKAKNDNKSAQIALDKAKDNMHQALVGTQQFFYHLENSSKQMEQPDAEMQKCAQVLVQTRQEVGKRELTLSECKHLLNTQKNHNKETERRLMLAKEQAMELQQHLDTEDGNLHQLQSELSNCQNEVNKSTSEVKSLKARVSQIKKEKGENDDRSEEIYTSYSCIGALGQMLQVLTQTTLSETESNAQMKQFLTYEQQAVNELDLQLRVRRQKLIDSKQHLEDAKASEKSLTIKVSESKSTITILEEKCKKEEEEQRTLKKIAFQHNSEIAALKNILVQLQGNDSPDAKQMMKVKIAELTKDLEEKQKTAKNITNAIKESDREIKRLNGDKQKSEGKKDDLFNKNKELLILCDLTENDLMRLRLMNQEKLVQTQHAKTATERLHHLLHKKTKSMHSSEIKKLDLLKAMKERELEIQAEKEMLSRQLHITEQETHKLRLELNERLHKLDLMKNRCEILVSSILPEVEADEAQAYYDFQLNAEPTSPANRSADLYVGPC
;
A
#
# COMPACT_ATOMS: atom_id res chain seq x y z
N SER A 1 -52.12 92.73 -149.93
CA SER A 1 -52.19 92.37 -151.36
C SER A 1 -53.59 92.68 -151.87
N LEU A 2 -53.77 92.90 -153.17
CA LEU A 2 -55.02 93.40 -153.78
C LEU A 2 -55.44 94.81 -153.32
N THR A 3 -54.59 95.79 -153.59
CA THR A 3 -54.96 97.21 -153.70
C THR A 3 -54.51 97.72 -155.07
N GLU A 4 -55.10 97.17 -156.13
CA GLU A 4 -54.90 97.59 -157.52
C GLU A 4 -56.23 97.62 -158.27
N SER A 5 -56.30 98.45 -159.32
CA SER A 5 -57.41 98.57 -160.27
C SER A 5 -58.79 98.97 -159.71
N LEU A 6 -58.96 100.26 -159.38
CA LEU A 6 -60.09 101.01 -159.94
C LEU A 6 -59.54 102.19 -160.75
N LYS A 7 -59.43 102.00 -162.08
CA LYS A 7 -59.18 103.08 -163.04
C LYS A 7 -60.50 103.79 -163.38
N PHE A 8 -60.40 105.06 -163.73
CA PHE A 8 -61.51 105.86 -164.26
C PHE A 8 -62.21 105.17 -165.44
N PHE A 9 -63.55 105.27 -165.46
CA PHE A 9 -64.34 105.26 -166.69
C PHE A 9 -65.15 106.58 -166.74
N PRO A 10 -65.18 107.30 -167.88
CA PRO A 10 -65.95 108.54 -168.04
C PRO A 10 -67.39 108.27 -168.50
N LEU A 11 -68.12 109.36 -168.83
CA LEU A 11 -69.52 109.45 -169.34
C LEU A 11 -70.58 109.61 -168.23
N PRO A 12 -71.75 110.24 -168.51
CA PRO A 12 -71.82 111.69 -168.75
C PRO A 12 -72.95 112.39 -167.95
N ASP A 13 -72.90 113.72 -167.88
CA ASP A 13 -73.97 114.64 -167.44
C ASP A 13 -74.91 114.13 -166.32
N LEU A 14 -74.32 113.75 -165.19
CA LEU A 14 -75.07 113.28 -164.03
C LEU A 14 -75.70 114.44 -163.24
N ASN A 15 -77.03 114.39 -163.13
CA ASN A 15 -77.82 115.23 -162.24
C ASN A 15 -77.34 115.11 -160.78
N VAL A 16 -77.44 116.22 -160.02
CA VAL A 16 -77.01 116.43 -158.62
C VAL A 16 -77.37 115.27 -157.68
N LEU A 17 -78.50 114.62 -157.93
CA LEU A 17 -79.02 113.48 -157.16
C LEU A 17 -78.04 112.28 -157.14
N ASN A 18 -77.36 111.99 -158.25
CA ASN A 18 -76.40 110.88 -158.34
C ASN A 18 -75.09 111.18 -157.60
N THR A 19 -74.72 112.46 -157.49
CA THR A 19 -73.55 112.92 -156.72
C THR A 19 -73.75 112.73 -155.21
N ALA A 20 -75.01 112.75 -154.73
CA ALA A 20 -75.34 112.42 -153.34
C ALA A 20 -75.19 110.92 -153.06
N LEU A 21 -75.75 110.07 -153.93
CA LEU A 21 -75.68 108.60 -153.78
C LEU A 21 -74.23 108.08 -153.71
N LEU A 22 -73.34 108.66 -154.52
CA LEU A 22 -71.91 108.31 -154.50
C LEU A 22 -71.22 108.65 -153.16
N LYS A 23 -71.62 109.71 -152.45
CA LYS A 23 -71.11 110.00 -151.10
C LYS A 23 -71.56 108.94 -150.09
N GLU A 24 -72.83 108.57 -150.12
CA GLU A 24 -73.43 107.57 -149.24
C GLU A 24 -72.81 106.17 -149.43
N ILE A 25 -72.52 105.80 -150.69
CA ILE A 25 -71.74 104.60 -151.04
C ILE A 25 -70.30 104.71 -150.51
N CYS A 26 -69.62 105.86 -150.67
CA CYS A 26 -68.28 106.08 -150.14
C CYS A 26 -68.21 106.12 -148.61
N GLU A 27 -69.33 106.34 -147.92
CA GLU A 27 -69.42 106.35 -146.46
C GLU A 27 -69.75 104.96 -145.92
N THR A 28 -70.71 104.25 -146.52
CA THR A 28 -70.99 102.85 -146.19
C THR A 28 -69.78 101.93 -146.47
N GLN A 29 -69.01 102.14 -147.55
CA GLN A 29 -67.74 101.44 -147.76
C GLN A 29 -66.69 101.75 -146.68
N ARG A 30 -66.65 102.99 -146.19
CA ARG A 30 -65.74 103.42 -145.11
C ARG A 30 -66.16 102.86 -143.76
N GLU A 31 -67.45 102.61 -143.55
CA GLU A 31 -68.00 101.91 -142.38
C GLU A 31 -67.71 100.41 -142.45
N LEU A 32 -67.86 99.77 -143.62
CA LEU A 32 -67.48 98.37 -143.86
C LEU A 32 -66.01 98.12 -143.53
N LEU A 33 -65.09 98.97 -144.01
CA LEU A 33 -63.67 98.87 -143.66
C LEU A 33 -63.41 99.05 -142.14
N LYS A 34 -64.19 99.88 -141.43
CA LYS A 34 -64.12 99.96 -139.95
C LYS A 34 -64.68 98.71 -139.27
N LEU A 35 -65.64 98.01 -139.88
CA LEU A 35 -66.21 96.76 -139.38
C LEU A 35 -65.28 95.58 -139.62
N ASP A 36 -64.72 95.40 -140.82
CA ASP A 36 -63.72 94.36 -141.12
C ASP A 36 -62.46 94.52 -140.25
N THR A 37 -61.95 95.75 -140.08
CA THR A 37 -60.80 95.99 -139.20
C THR A 37 -61.11 95.82 -137.71
N LYS A 38 -62.39 95.82 -137.30
CA LYS A 38 -62.82 95.36 -135.96
C LYS A 38 -62.96 93.84 -135.90
N LEU A 39 -63.53 93.23 -136.95
CA LEU A 39 -63.77 91.79 -137.05
C LEU A 39 -62.45 91.02 -137.02
N GLU A 40 -61.47 91.41 -137.83
CA GLU A 40 -60.16 90.75 -137.85
C GLU A 40 -59.37 90.97 -136.54
N LYS A 41 -59.49 92.16 -135.91
CA LYS A 41 -58.96 92.39 -134.55
C LYS A 41 -59.62 91.50 -133.50
N ASN A 42 -60.93 91.25 -133.62
CA ASN A 42 -61.64 90.32 -132.74
C ASN A 42 -61.27 88.85 -133.04
N LYS A 43 -61.04 88.48 -134.30
CA LYS A 43 -60.58 87.14 -134.71
C LYS A 43 -59.19 86.82 -134.18
N VAL A 44 -58.24 87.76 -134.27
CA VAL A 44 -56.91 87.65 -133.64
C VAL A 44 -57.02 87.57 -132.11
N LYS A 45 -57.90 88.37 -131.48
CA LYS A 45 -58.18 88.24 -130.04
C LYS A 45 -58.71 86.85 -129.68
N ILE A 46 -59.71 86.33 -130.40
CA ILE A 46 -60.30 85.01 -130.15
C ILE A 46 -59.21 83.94 -130.21
N GLN A 47 -58.41 83.91 -131.27
CA GLN A 47 -57.29 82.98 -131.42
C GLN A 47 -56.28 83.10 -130.27
N SER A 48 -55.96 84.32 -129.81
CA SER A 48 -55.08 84.51 -128.66
C SER A 48 -55.71 84.00 -127.35
N THR A 49 -57.03 84.17 -127.16
CA THR A 49 -57.73 83.65 -125.98
C THR A 49 -57.93 82.14 -126.02
N GLU A 50 -58.05 81.53 -127.20
CA GLU A 50 -58.08 80.07 -127.37
C GLU A 50 -56.71 79.46 -127.04
N GLN A 51 -55.61 80.08 -127.50
CA GLN A 51 -54.24 79.68 -127.12
C GLN A 51 -54.00 79.82 -125.61
N LEU A 52 -54.47 80.90 -124.98
CA LEU A 52 -54.40 81.08 -123.53
C LEU A 52 -55.27 80.05 -122.79
N MET A 53 -56.50 79.82 -123.25
CA MET A 53 -57.40 78.79 -122.70
C MET A 53 -56.81 77.38 -122.83
N GLN A 54 -56.10 77.08 -123.92
CA GLN A 54 -55.42 75.81 -124.10
C GLN A 54 -54.24 75.66 -123.12
N LYS A 55 -53.42 76.71 -122.94
CA LYS A 55 -52.37 76.75 -121.91
C LYS A 55 -52.94 76.60 -120.49
N VAL A 56 -54.07 77.22 -120.18
CA VAL A 56 -54.75 77.06 -118.88
C VAL A 56 -55.27 75.62 -118.71
N LYS A 57 -55.80 74.98 -119.75
CA LYS A 57 -56.18 73.55 -119.71
C LYS A 57 -54.98 72.63 -119.52
N GLU A 58 -53.83 72.96 -120.08
CA GLU A 58 -52.56 72.24 -119.92
C GLU A 58 -52.04 72.39 -118.48
N ILE A 59 -51.87 73.62 -118.00
CA ILE A 59 -51.50 73.95 -116.61
C ILE A 59 -52.45 73.29 -115.60
N ASN A 60 -53.75 73.24 -115.86
CA ASN A 60 -54.72 72.58 -114.97
C ASN A 60 -54.56 71.05 -114.96
N LYS A 61 -54.20 70.42 -116.08
CA LYS A 61 -53.86 68.98 -116.12
C LYS A 61 -52.58 68.72 -115.33
N ASP A 62 -51.53 69.50 -115.57
CA ASP A 62 -50.24 69.36 -114.91
C ASP A 62 -50.40 69.53 -113.39
N THR A 63 -51.11 70.58 -112.97
CA THR A 63 -51.47 70.83 -111.57
C THR A 63 -52.26 69.67 -110.97
N HIS A 64 -53.22 69.11 -111.70
CA HIS A 64 -53.99 67.95 -111.23
C HIS A 64 -53.13 66.67 -111.11
N THR A 65 -52.16 66.44 -112.01
CA THR A 65 -51.20 65.34 -111.87
C THR A 65 -50.24 65.56 -110.71
N PHE A 66 -49.78 66.81 -110.49
CA PHE A 66 -48.95 67.17 -109.34
C PHE A 66 -49.68 66.96 -108.01
N ILE A 67 -50.95 67.37 -107.92
CA ILE A 67 -51.80 67.09 -106.76
C ILE A 67 -51.88 65.58 -106.49
N LYS A 68 -52.12 64.75 -107.51
CA LYS A 68 -52.14 63.28 -107.37
C LYS A 68 -50.81 62.68 -106.92
N VAL A 69 -49.68 63.24 -107.36
CA VAL A 69 -48.36 62.83 -106.86
C VAL A 69 -48.21 63.22 -105.38
N LYS A 70 -48.68 64.41 -104.97
CA LYS A 70 -48.66 64.83 -103.56
C LYS A 70 -49.62 64.06 -102.66
N GLU A 71 -50.78 63.66 -103.15
CA GLU A 71 -51.70 62.72 -102.47
C GLU A 71 -50.97 61.38 -102.22
N GLY A 72 -50.29 60.83 -103.24
CA GLY A 72 -49.48 59.61 -103.09
C GLY A 72 -48.28 59.75 -102.15
N GLU A 73 -47.58 60.90 -102.14
CA GLU A 73 -46.52 61.19 -101.16
C GLU A 73 -47.07 61.22 -99.73
N ILE A 74 -48.25 61.81 -99.53
CA ILE A 74 -48.93 61.88 -98.21
C ILE A 74 -49.32 60.48 -97.73
N ASP A 75 -49.86 59.62 -98.61
CA ASP A 75 -50.20 58.23 -98.25
C ASP A 75 -48.95 57.41 -97.87
N VAL A 76 -47.82 57.63 -98.55
CA VAL A 76 -46.53 57.01 -98.22
C VAL A 76 -45.98 57.50 -96.88
N GLU A 77 -46.04 58.81 -96.59
CA GLU A 77 -45.62 59.34 -95.28
C GLU A 77 -46.55 58.86 -94.15
N ASN A 78 -47.87 58.80 -94.38
CA ASN A 78 -48.83 58.21 -93.44
C ASN A 78 -48.48 56.73 -93.15
N HIS A 79 -48.06 55.96 -94.16
CA HIS A 79 -47.60 54.59 -93.97
C HIS A 79 -46.28 54.52 -93.17
N PHE A 80 -45.31 55.41 -93.43
CA PHE A 80 -44.09 55.49 -92.62
C PHE A 80 -44.35 55.90 -91.17
N ILE A 81 -45.28 56.83 -90.93
CA ILE A 81 -45.74 57.20 -89.58
C ILE A 81 -46.39 56.01 -88.88
N ALA A 82 -47.24 55.24 -89.58
CA ALA A 82 -47.85 54.03 -89.04
C ALA A 82 -46.81 52.95 -88.70
N LEU A 83 -45.83 52.70 -89.58
CA LEU A 83 -44.71 51.79 -89.32
C LEU A 83 -43.84 52.25 -88.14
N LYS A 84 -43.54 53.55 -88.04
CA LYS A 84 -42.77 54.16 -86.95
C LYS A 84 -43.50 54.04 -85.61
N ASN A 85 -44.81 54.22 -85.59
CA ASN A 85 -45.62 54.03 -84.38
C ASN A 85 -45.71 52.55 -84.01
N GLY A 86 -46.02 51.65 -84.94
CA GLY A 86 -46.08 50.21 -84.68
C GLY A 86 -44.75 49.62 -84.20
N THR A 87 -43.61 50.08 -84.75
CA THR A 87 -42.28 49.67 -84.28
C THR A 87 -41.93 50.26 -82.92
N LYS A 88 -42.28 51.53 -82.65
CA LYS A 88 -42.15 52.16 -81.32
C LYS A 88 -42.96 51.39 -80.26
N ASP A 89 -44.21 51.04 -80.56
CA ASP A 89 -45.11 50.37 -79.62
C ASP A 89 -44.70 48.90 -79.40
N HIS A 90 -44.19 48.22 -80.45
CA HIS A 90 -43.56 46.91 -80.29
C HIS A 90 -42.29 46.95 -79.42
N LEU A 91 -41.43 47.96 -79.61
CA LEU A 91 -40.25 48.19 -78.75
C LEU A 91 -40.64 48.54 -77.31
N ALA A 92 -41.69 49.34 -77.11
CA ALA A 92 -42.23 49.63 -75.79
C ALA A 92 -42.78 48.37 -75.10
N GLN A 93 -43.54 47.53 -75.80
CA GLN A 93 -44.03 46.25 -75.28
C GLN A 93 -42.87 45.30 -74.94
N LYS A 94 -41.83 45.23 -75.78
CA LYS A 94 -40.64 44.41 -75.52
C LYS A 94 -39.86 44.91 -74.31
N SER A 95 -39.69 46.24 -74.19
CA SER A 95 -39.07 46.89 -73.03
C SER A 95 -39.82 46.57 -71.73
N ALA A 96 -41.15 46.73 -71.74
CA ALA A 96 -42.00 46.41 -70.60
C ALA A 96 -41.86 44.93 -70.16
N LYS A 97 -41.88 43.98 -71.10
CA LYS A 97 -41.63 42.56 -70.80
C LYS A 97 -40.26 42.31 -70.17
N THR A 98 -39.19 42.90 -70.73
CA THR A 98 -37.85 42.77 -70.12
C THR A 98 -37.73 43.43 -68.75
N MET A 99 -38.52 44.47 -68.48
CA MET A 99 -38.58 45.13 -67.17
C MET A 99 -39.34 44.29 -66.13
N GLU A 100 -40.44 43.65 -66.53
CA GLU A 100 -41.19 42.67 -65.72
C GLU A 100 -40.34 41.42 -65.42
N GLU A 101 -39.60 40.91 -66.42
CA GLU A 101 -38.61 39.83 -66.24
C GLU A 101 -37.53 40.24 -65.21
N LEU A 102 -36.94 41.44 -65.32
CA LEU A 102 -35.97 41.97 -64.37
C LEU A 102 -36.52 42.14 -62.95
N GLN A 103 -37.79 42.56 -62.81
CA GLN A 103 -38.48 42.60 -61.51
C GLN A 103 -38.65 41.18 -60.94
N SER A 104 -39.09 40.22 -61.74
CA SER A 104 -39.21 38.81 -61.31
C SER A 104 -37.87 38.16 -60.91
N LEU A 105 -36.76 38.61 -61.54
CA LEU A 105 -35.41 38.15 -61.23
C LEU A 105 -34.88 38.77 -59.95
N THR A 106 -35.07 40.07 -59.73
CA THR A 106 -34.66 40.76 -58.49
C THR A 106 -35.50 40.34 -57.28
N GLU A 107 -36.80 40.05 -57.46
CA GLU A 107 -37.62 39.36 -56.46
C GLU A 107 -37.11 37.95 -56.13
N ARG A 108 -36.69 37.18 -57.14
CA ARG A 108 -36.13 35.84 -56.92
C ARG A 108 -34.77 35.92 -56.24
N GLU A 109 -33.93 36.90 -56.59
CA GLU A 109 -32.62 37.14 -55.99
C GLU A 109 -32.74 37.55 -54.51
N THR A 110 -33.66 38.46 -54.16
CA THR A 110 -33.92 38.86 -52.77
C THR A 110 -34.43 37.68 -51.94
N LYS A 111 -35.40 36.90 -52.44
CA LYS A 111 -35.90 35.67 -51.78
C LYS A 111 -34.77 34.64 -51.56
N LEU A 112 -33.83 34.52 -52.50
CA LEU A 112 -32.64 33.66 -52.35
C LEU A 112 -31.63 34.21 -51.33
N LYS A 113 -31.33 35.52 -51.35
CA LYS A 113 -30.46 36.18 -50.35
C LYS A 113 -30.99 35.98 -48.92
N ASP A 114 -32.29 36.15 -48.74
CA ASP A 114 -33.01 35.88 -47.49
C ASP A 114 -32.87 34.42 -47.04
N GLY A 115 -33.08 33.47 -47.97
CA GLY A 115 -32.92 32.04 -47.71
C GLY A 115 -31.49 31.66 -47.30
N ILE A 116 -30.49 32.24 -47.96
CA ILE A 116 -29.07 32.08 -47.64
C ILE A 116 -28.76 32.68 -46.26
N PHE A 117 -29.26 33.88 -45.94
CA PHE A 117 -29.06 34.51 -44.64
C PHE A 117 -29.66 33.68 -43.49
N LYS A 118 -30.93 33.26 -43.62
CA LYS A 118 -31.63 32.40 -42.65
C LYS A 118 -30.92 31.05 -42.49
N SER A 119 -30.39 30.48 -43.56
CA SER A 119 -29.61 29.22 -43.52
C SER A 119 -28.25 29.40 -42.84
N LYS A 120 -27.55 30.51 -43.11
CA LYS A 120 -26.28 30.86 -42.44
C LYS A 120 -26.47 31.08 -40.95
N GLN A 121 -27.56 31.73 -40.54
CA GLN A 121 -27.93 31.90 -39.12
C GLN A 121 -28.17 30.55 -38.43
N LYS A 122 -28.94 29.64 -39.05
CA LYS A 122 -29.14 28.28 -38.54
C LYS A 122 -27.83 27.51 -38.40
N LEU A 123 -26.96 27.56 -39.42
CA LEU A 123 -25.65 26.89 -39.40
C LEU A 123 -24.74 27.44 -38.28
N GLU A 124 -24.79 28.74 -38.01
CA GLU A 124 -24.05 29.36 -36.91
C GLU A 124 -24.62 28.99 -35.53
N MET A 125 -25.94 28.82 -35.41
CA MET A 125 -26.55 28.23 -34.20
C MET A 125 -26.11 26.78 -33.99
N CYS A 126 -26.11 25.94 -35.04
CA CYS A 126 -25.64 24.55 -34.96
C CYS A 126 -24.16 24.45 -34.58
N ARG A 127 -23.31 25.38 -35.04
CA ARG A 127 -21.90 25.48 -34.61
C ARG A 127 -21.78 25.78 -33.11
N ARG A 128 -22.55 26.75 -32.61
CA ARG A 128 -22.57 27.11 -31.19
C ARG A 128 -23.08 25.96 -30.32
N GLN A 129 -24.13 25.27 -30.76
CA GLN A 129 -24.65 24.08 -30.09
C GLN A 129 -23.58 22.98 -30.02
N LYS A 130 -22.98 22.59 -31.16
CA LYS A 130 -21.88 21.60 -31.18
C LYS A 130 -20.73 21.97 -30.25
N ASN A 131 -20.36 23.25 -30.16
CA ASN A 131 -19.30 23.69 -29.27
C ASN A 131 -19.69 23.57 -27.78
N TRP A 132 -20.94 23.87 -27.43
CA TRP A 132 -21.48 23.62 -26.08
C TRP A 132 -21.57 22.13 -25.76
N ASP A 133 -22.05 21.30 -26.69
CA ASP A 133 -22.14 19.84 -26.54
C ASP A 133 -20.74 19.24 -26.30
N GLN A 134 -19.75 19.68 -27.08
CA GLN A 134 -18.34 19.28 -26.94
C GLN A 134 -17.78 19.68 -25.57
N GLN A 135 -17.91 20.94 -25.17
CA GLN A 135 -17.43 21.42 -23.86
C GLN A 135 -18.11 20.70 -22.69
N THR A 136 -19.39 20.36 -22.82
CA THR A 136 -20.15 19.60 -21.82
C THR A 136 -19.67 18.15 -21.74
N MET A 137 -19.40 17.51 -22.89
CA MET A 137 -18.84 16.16 -22.95
C MET A 137 -17.43 16.11 -22.37
N ASP A 138 -16.56 17.06 -22.71
CA ASP A 138 -15.18 17.13 -22.20
C ASP A 138 -15.14 17.36 -20.68
N ALA A 139 -16.05 18.19 -20.16
CA ALA A 139 -16.23 18.38 -18.72
C ALA A 139 -16.70 17.08 -18.03
N PHE A 140 -17.70 16.39 -18.59
CA PHE A 140 -18.22 15.14 -18.05
C PHE A 140 -17.17 14.02 -18.07
N LEU A 141 -16.40 13.88 -19.15
CA LEU A 141 -15.31 12.92 -19.25
C LEU A 141 -14.20 13.20 -18.23
N LYS A 142 -13.87 14.48 -18.00
CA LYS A 142 -12.90 14.89 -16.98
C LYS A 142 -13.39 14.59 -15.56
N GLU A 143 -14.66 14.88 -15.25
CA GLU A 143 -15.25 14.57 -13.95
C GLU A 143 -15.34 13.04 -13.72
N SER A 144 -15.67 12.28 -14.76
CA SER A 144 -15.69 10.81 -14.74
C SER A 144 -14.29 10.23 -14.45
N ALA A 145 -13.25 10.75 -15.11
CA ALA A 145 -11.86 10.38 -14.85
C ALA A 145 -11.44 10.70 -13.41
N GLN A 146 -11.74 11.89 -12.90
CA GLN A 146 -11.44 12.28 -11.51
C GLN A 146 -12.18 11.42 -10.48
N LYS A 147 -13.45 11.06 -10.75
CA LYS A 147 -14.23 10.12 -9.93
C LYS A 147 -13.63 8.70 -9.95
N HIS A 148 -13.13 8.24 -11.10
CA HIS A 148 -12.43 6.96 -11.21
C HIS A 148 -11.09 6.97 -10.45
N GLU A 149 -10.28 8.02 -10.58
CA GLU A 149 -9.03 8.21 -9.82
C GLU A 149 -9.29 8.21 -8.30
N GLY A 150 -10.31 8.96 -7.85
CA GLY A 150 -10.73 8.96 -6.45
C GLY A 150 -11.22 7.59 -5.94
N SER A 151 -11.98 6.85 -6.78
CA SER A 151 -12.41 5.50 -6.46
C SER A 151 -11.24 4.51 -6.35
N MET A 152 -10.26 4.60 -7.25
CA MET A 152 -9.03 3.79 -7.20
C MET A 152 -8.17 4.13 -5.98
N ALA A 153 -8.09 5.41 -5.58
CA ALA A 153 -7.40 5.82 -4.37
C ALA A 153 -8.09 5.27 -3.11
N LEU A 154 -9.42 5.37 -3.02
CA LEU A 154 -10.21 4.78 -1.93
C LEU A 154 -10.05 3.24 -1.88
N MET A 155 -10.04 2.56 -3.02
CA MET A 155 -9.81 1.12 -3.10
C MET A 155 -8.40 0.74 -2.63
N LYS A 156 -7.37 1.55 -2.96
CA LYS A 156 -6.00 1.35 -2.47
C LYS A 156 -5.91 1.50 -0.95
N TYR A 157 -6.53 2.54 -0.37
CA TYR A 157 -6.56 2.74 1.08
C TYR A 157 -7.34 1.62 1.78
N ALA A 158 -8.55 1.27 1.30
CA ALA A 158 -9.33 0.17 1.85
C ALA A 158 -8.58 -1.18 1.79
N HIS A 159 -7.76 -1.42 0.77
CA HIS A 159 -6.88 -2.59 0.72
C HIS A 159 -5.74 -2.52 1.77
N GLN A 160 -5.07 -1.38 1.90
CA GLN A 160 -4.03 -1.16 2.92
C GLN A 160 -4.58 -1.32 4.35
N ASP A 161 -5.75 -0.76 4.62
CA ASP A 161 -6.44 -0.90 5.91
C ASP A 161 -6.85 -2.35 6.18
N ASN A 162 -7.38 -3.08 5.18
CA ASN A 162 -7.66 -4.52 5.33
C ASN A 162 -6.39 -5.34 5.66
N MET A 163 -5.25 -5.02 5.05
CA MET A 163 -3.98 -5.68 5.36
C MET A 163 -3.47 -5.32 6.77
N ARG A 164 -3.65 -4.07 7.20
CA ARG A 164 -3.32 -3.62 8.57
C ARG A 164 -4.23 -4.26 9.62
N ILE A 165 -5.53 -4.36 9.36
CA ILE A 165 -6.51 -5.04 10.21
C ILE A 165 -6.15 -6.52 10.37
N LYS A 166 -5.84 -7.23 9.28
CA LYS A 166 -5.39 -8.64 9.34
C LYS A 166 -4.12 -8.82 10.18
N SER A 167 -3.14 -7.94 10.02
CA SER A 167 -1.91 -7.95 10.83
C SER A 167 -2.19 -7.74 12.32
N LEU A 168 -3.02 -6.74 12.67
CA LEU A 168 -3.43 -6.48 14.06
C LEU A 168 -4.28 -7.60 14.65
N THR A 169 -5.15 -8.22 13.86
CA THR A 169 -5.97 -9.37 14.28
C THR A 169 -5.08 -10.56 14.63
N GLY A 170 -4.13 -10.93 13.77
CA GLY A 170 -3.18 -12.01 14.05
C GLY A 170 -2.27 -11.74 15.25
N ALA A 171 -1.91 -10.47 15.50
CA ALA A 171 -1.19 -10.06 16.71
C ALA A 171 -2.05 -10.22 17.97
N ILE A 172 -3.33 -9.84 17.92
CA ILE A 172 -4.29 -10.02 19.03
C ILE A 172 -4.55 -11.51 19.30
N GLU A 173 -4.69 -12.33 18.25
CA GLU A 173 -4.84 -13.79 18.37
C GLU A 173 -3.63 -14.43 19.05
N LYS A 174 -2.40 -14.04 18.66
CA LYS A 174 -1.17 -14.50 19.31
C LYS A 174 -1.11 -14.08 20.77
N GLU A 175 -1.31 -12.79 21.08
CA GLU A 175 -1.24 -12.29 22.46
C GLU A 175 -2.31 -12.95 23.35
N THR A 176 -3.50 -13.21 22.79
CA THR A 176 -4.57 -13.95 23.47
C THR A 176 -4.19 -15.40 23.76
N MET A 177 -3.48 -16.06 22.83
CA MET A 177 -2.95 -17.40 23.01
C MET A 177 -1.88 -17.43 24.10
N ASP A 178 -0.89 -16.53 24.05
CA ASP A 178 0.21 -16.41 25.01
C ASP A 178 -0.33 -16.11 26.43
N VAL A 179 -1.31 -15.20 26.56
CA VAL A 179 -2.04 -14.94 27.82
C VAL A 179 -2.80 -16.19 28.30
N SER A 180 -3.36 -17.00 27.40
CA SER A 180 -4.00 -18.27 27.78
C SER A 180 -3.00 -19.29 28.33
N GLU A 181 -1.77 -19.31 27.81
CA GLU A 181 -0.70 -20.20 28.26
C GLU A 181 -0.12 -19.76 29.60
N HIS A 182 0.16 -18.45 29.76
CA HIS A 182 0.54 -17.88 31.05
C HIS A 182 -0.51 -18.14 32.13
N ARG A 183 -1.81 -18.07 31.78
CA ARG A 183 -2.90 -18.42 32.71
C ARG A 183 -2.89 -19.90 33.10
N LYS A 184 -2.76 -20.82 32.14
CA LYS A 184 -2.62 -22.27 32.40
C LYS A 184 -1.41 -22.57 33.30
N ALA A 185 -0.28 -21.92 33.03
CA ALA A 185 0.94 -22.07 33.83
C ALA A 185 0.76 -21.53 35.28
N LEU A 186 0.10 -20.39 35.44
CA LEU A 186 -0.22 -19.81 36.75
C LEU A 186 -1.18 -20.71 37.54
N ASP A 187 -2.27 -21.18 36.93
CA ASP A 187 -3.23 -22.07 37.61
C ASP A 187 -2.60 -23.43 37.95
N LYS A 188 -1.66 -23.95 37.13
CA LYS A 188 -0.83 -25.10 37.49
C LYS A 188 0.04 -24.81 38.71
N ALA A 189 0.88 -23.78 38.66
CA ALA A 189 1.79 -23.42 39.76
C ALA A 189 1.04 -23.14 41.08
N LYS A 190 -0.17 -22.56 40.99
CA LYS A 190 -1.09 -22.35 42.12
C LYS A 190 -1.61 -23.65 42.72
N ASN A 191 -1.89 -24.68 41.90
CA ASN A 191 -2.30 -25.99 42.37
C ASN A 191 -1.12 -26.83 42.90
N ASP A 192 0.05 -26.72 42.28
CA ASP A 192 1.30 -27.30 42.78
C ASP A 192 1.64 -26.71 44.18
N ASN A 193 1.55 -25.39 44.35
CA ASN A 193 1.78 -24.72 45.63
C ASN A 193 0.74 -25.08 46.71
N LYS A 194 -0.55 -25.19 46.37
CA LYS A 194 -1.57 -25.73 47.30
C LYS A 194 -1.22 -27.16 47.75
N SER A 195 -0.74 -28.00 46.84
CA SER A 195 -0.38 -29.38 47.12
C SER A 195 0.83 -29.46 48.06
N ALA A 196 1.82 -28.58 47.86
CA ALA A 196 2.95 -28.41 48.78
C ALA A 196 2.51 -27.91 50.16
N GLN A 197 1.58 -26.96 50.24
CA GLN A 197 1.02 -26.48 51.51
C GLN A 197 0.30 -27.61 52.26
N ILE A 198 -0.56 -28.39 51.59
CA ILE A 198 -1.26 -29.55 52.19
C ILE A 198 -0.25 -30.59 52.69
N ALA A 199 0.85 -30.82 51.96
CA ALA A 199 1.91 -31.73 52.40
C ALA A 199 2.67 -31.19 53.63
N LEU A 200 2.90 -29.88 53.70
CA LEU A 200 3.55 -29.21 54.84
C LEU A 200 2.65 -29.20 56.09
N ASP A 201 1.35 -28.95 55.94
CA ASP A 201 0.39 -29.02 57.04
C ASP A 201 0.27 -30.47 57.56
N LYS A 202 0.21 -31.48 56.67
CA LYS A 202 0.24 -32.88 57.07
C LYS A 202 1.56 -33.28 57.75
N ALA A 203 2.70 -32.74 57.31
CA ALA A 203 3.98 -32.97 57.97
C ALA A 203 4.03 -32.33 59.36
N LYS A 204 3.49 -31.12 59.51
CA LYS A 204 3.31 -30.43 60.80
C LYS A 204 2.40 -31.24 61.74
N ASP A 205 1.27 -31.76 61.26
CA ASP A 205 0.37 -32.59 62.07
C ASP A 205 1.04 -33.89 62.53
N ASN A 206 1.77 -34.58 61.62
CA ASN A 206 2.60 -35.73 61.98
C ASN A 206 3.65 -35.37 63.04
N MET A 207 4.29 -34.20 62.96
CA MET A 207 5.23 -33.72 63.98
C MET A 207 4.53 -33.43 65.33
N HIS A 208 3.31 -32.91 65.33
CA HIS A 208 2.54 -32.72 66.57
C HIS A 208 2.16 -34.07 67.20
N GLN A 209 1.75 -35.05 66.39
CA GLN A 209 1.50 -36.42 66.87
C GLN A 209 2.77 -37.07 67.44
N ALA A 210 3.92 -36.90 66.77
CA ALA A 210 5.21 -37.40 67.26
C ALA A 210 5.64 -36.72 68.56
N LEU A 211 5.43 -35.41 68.71
CA LEU A 211 5.70 -34.68 69.95
C LEU A 211 4.79 -35.15 71.10
N VAL A 212 3.48 -35.35 70.85
CA VAL A 212 2.55 -35.89 71.85
C VAL A 212 2.93 -37.32 72.26
N GLY A 213 3.27 -38.19 71.30
CA GLY A 213 3.76 -39.54 71.60
C GLY A 213 5.08 -39.53 72.38
N THR A 214 5.97 -38.57 72.10
CA THR A 214 7.22 -38.37 72.83
C THR A 214 6.96 -37.88 74.26
N GLN A 215 6.01 -36.97 74.46
CA GLN A 215 5.57 -36.53 75.80
C GLN A 215 4.93 -37.67 76.62
N GLN A 216 4.10 -38.50 75.98
CA GLN A 216 3.54 -39.71 76.60
C GLN A 216 4.65 -40.70 76.98
N PHE A 217 5.63 -40.93 76.11
CA PHE A 217 6.78 -41.77 76.41
C PHE A 217 7.62 -41.23 77.58
N PHE A 218 7.88 -39.92 77.63
CA PHE A 218 8.55 -39.30 78.78
C PHE A 218 7.74 -39.46 80.08
N TYR A 219 6.42 -39.28 80.04
CA TYR A 219 5.55 -39.53 81.20
C TYR A 219 5.58 -40.99 81.67
N HIS A 220 5.63 -41.96 80.75
CA HIS A 220 5.82 -43.36 81.08
C HIS A 220 7.20 -43.65 81.68
N LEU A 221 8.28 -43.04 81.16
CA LEU A 221 9.62 -43.15 81.74
C LEU A 221 9.71 -42.51 83.13
N GLU A 222 9.11 -41.34 83.34
CA GLU A 222 9.08 -40.65 84.63
C GLU A 222 8.33 -41.48 85.69
N ASN A 223 7.19 -42.07 85.32
CA ASN A 223 6.47 -43.00 86.19
C ASN A 223 7.25 -44.29 86.46
N SER A 224 7.95 -44.84 85.46
CA SER A 224 8.82 -46.00 85.65
C SER A 224 10.00 -45.68 86.57
N SER A 225 10.57 -44.47 86.48
CA SER A 225 11.65 -44.01 87.37
C SER A 225 11.15 -43.94 88.82
N LYS A 226 9.98 -43.34 89.06
CA LYS A 226 9.32 -43.31 90.39
C LYS A 226 8.98 -44.71 90.92
N GLN A 227 8.71 -45.67 90.03
CA GLN A 227 8.55 -47.08 90.43
C GLN A 227 9.88 -47.75 90.79
N MET A 228 11.03 -47.31 90.24
CA MET A 228 12.35 -47.81 90.61
C MET A 228 12.91 -47.18 91.91
N GLU A 229 12.43 -46.00 92.31
CA GLU A 229 12.78 -45.40 93.61
C GLU A 229 12.37 -46.27 94.81
N GLN A 230 11.32 -47.10 94.69
CA GLN A 230 10.90 -48.02 95.76
C GLN A 230 11.89 -49.19 95.99
N PRO A 231 12.24 -50.03 94.99
CA PRO A 231 13.24 -51.07 95.17
C PRO A 231 14.64 -50.51 95.50
N ASP A 232 15.00 -49.30 95.04
CA ASP A 232 16.23 -48.64 95.51
C ASP A 232 16.16 -48.24 97.00
N ALA A 233 15.02 -47.71 97.47
CA ALA A 233 14.81 -47.45 98.90
C ALA A 233 14.77 -48.74 99.75
N GLU A 234 14.28 -49.85 99.20
CA GLU A 234 14.35 -51.16 99.85
C GLU A 234 15.78 -51.72 99.86
N MET A 235 16.53 -51.57 98.76
CA MET A 235 17.93 -51.96 98.68
C MET A 235 18.81 -51.14 99.64
N GLN A 236 18.51 -49.85 99.83
CA GLN A 236 19.15 -49.04 100.89
C GLN A 236 18.81 -49.55 102.30
N LYS A 237 17.57 -49.96 102.58
CA LYS A 237 17.21 -50.61 103.87
C LYS A 237 17.97 -51.93 104.05
N CYS A 238 18.04 -52.77 103.02
CA CYS A 238 18.82 -54.01 103.05
C CYS A 238 20.31 -53.75 103.31
N ALA A 239 20.89 -52.71 102.69
CA ALA A 239 22.28 -52.30 102.95
C ALA A 239 22.49 -51.86 104.42
N GLN A 240 21.55 -51.10 105.00
CA GLN A 240 21.60 -50.73 106.42
C GLN A 240 21.53 -51.95 107.35
N VAL A 241 20.63 -52.91 107.07
CA VAL A 241 20.51 -54.17 107.83
C VAL A 241 21.79 -55.01 107.72
N LEU A 242 22.43 -55.07 106.54
CA LEU A 242 23.72 -55.74 106.36
C LEU A 242 24.84 -55.09 107.18
N VAL A 243 24.88 -53.75 107.27
CA VAL A 243 25.85 -53.02 108.12
C VAL A 243 25.61 -53.30 109.61
N GLN A 244 24.36 -53.26 110.07
CA GLN A 244 24.00 -53.59 111.44
C GLN A 244 24.38 -55.04 111.79
N THR A 245 24.08 -55.99 110.91
CA THR A 245 24.42 -57.41 111.08
C THR A 245 25.93 -57.61 111.18
N ARG A 246 26.74 -56.93 110.34
CA ARG A 246 28.21 -56.97 110.43
C ARG A 246 28.74 -56.41 111.75
N GLN A 247 28.12 -55.35 112.29
CA GLN A 247 28.49 -54.82 113.61
C GLN A 247 28.15 -55.80 114.74
N GLU A 248 27.04 -56.54 114.66
CA GLU A 248 26.77 -57.61 115.64
C GLU A 248 27.75 -58.78 115.52
N VAL A 249 28.14 -59.18 114.30
CA VAL A 249 29.14 -60.23 114.09
C VAL A 249 30.47 -59.84 114.75
N GLY A 250 30.97 -58.62 114.52
CA GLY A 250 32.19 -58.14 115.17
C GLY A 250 32.10 -58.10 116.71
N LYS A 251 30.93 -57.79 117.28
CA LYS A 251 30.69 -57.89 118.73
C LYS A 251 30.73 -59.35 119.23
N ARG A 252 30.16 -60.29 118.48
CA ARG A 252 30.19 -61.73 118.80
C ARG A 252 31.60 -62.32 118.62
N GLU A 253 32.39 -61.82 117.67
CA GLU A 253 33.79 -62.23 117.47
C GLU A 253 34.70 -61.76 118.62
N LEU A 254 34.47 -60.56 119.14
CA LEU A 254 35.14 -60.06 120.35
C LEU A 254 34.86 -60.95 121.57
N THR A 255 33.59 -61.24 121.87
CA THR A 255 33.27 -62.12 123.02
C THR A 255 33.76 -63.56 122.81
N LEU A 256 33.77 -64.05 121.56
CA LEU A 256 34.39 -65.35 121.24
C LEU A 256 35.92 -65.34 121.46
N SER A 257 36.59 -64.22 121.22
CA SER A 257 38.01 -64.03 121.53
C SER A 257 38.28 -64.06 123.04
N GLU A 258 37.46 -63.35 123.82
CA GLU A 258 37.52 -63.35 125.29
C GLU A 258 37.28 -64.75 125.88
N CYS A 259 36.28 -65.49 125.37
CA CYS A 259 36.03 -66.88 125.76
C CYS A 259 37.20 -67.82 125.38
N LYS A 260 37.82 -67.63 124.20
CA LYS A 260 39.02 -68.40 123.80
C LYS A 260 40.22 -68.11 124.72
N HIS A 261 40.40 -66.84 125.12
CA HIS A 261 41.46 -66.45 126.05
C HIS A 261 41.25 -67.12 127.43
N LEU A 262 40.05 -67.00 128.00
CA LEU A 262 39.68 -67.65 129.27
C LEU A 262 39.89 -69.17 129.23
N LEU A 263 39.46 -69.84 128.16
CA LEU A 263 39.66 -71.28 127.98
C LEU A 263 41.15 -71.67 127.92
N ASN A 264 41.99 -70.82 127.31
CA ASN A 264 43.44 -71.06 127.25
C ASN A 264 44.11 -70.89 128.62
N THR A 265 43.70 -69.88 129.40
CA THR A 265 44.15 -69.69 130.78
C THR A 265 43.79 -70.91 131.65
N GLN A 266 42.55 -71.40 131.57
CA GLN A 266 42.11 -72.60 132.30
C GLN A 266 42.87 -73.87 131.87
N LYS A 267 43.10 -74.06 130.56
CA LYS A 267 43.92 -75.19 130.07
C LYS A 267 45.35 -75.17 130.59
N ASN A 268 45.96 -73.99 130.73
CA ASN A 268 47.29 -73.88 131.30
C ASN A 268 47.30 -74.14 132.81
N HIS A 269 46.22 -73.77 133.53
CA HIS A 269 46.07 -74.10 134.95
C HIS A 269 45.91 -75.61 135.20
N ASN A 270 45.14 -76.31 134.36
CA ASN A 270 45.01 -77.77 134.43
C ASN A 270 46.31 -78.51 134.09
N LYS A 271 47.08 -78.06 133.10
CA LYS A 271 48.40 -78.65 132.80
C LYS A 271 49.36 -78.56 133.99
N GLU A 272 49.29 -77.48 134.76
CA GLU A 272 50.10 -77.27 135.95
C GLU A 272 49.66 -78.17 137.13
N THR A 273 48.37 -78.47 137.29
CA THR A 273 47.91 -79.44 138.28
C THR A 273 48.17 -80.89 137.87
N GLU A 274 48.02 -81.24 136.59
CA GLU A 274 48.44 -82.53 136.02
C GLU A 274 49.93 -82.81 136.24
N ARG A 275 50.78 -81.78 136.10
CA ARG A 275 52.24 -81.92 136.30
C ARG A 275 52.62 -82.27 137.74
N ARG A 276 51.87 -81.76 138.73
CA ARG A 276 52.02 -82.12 140.15
C ARG A 276 51.51 -83.54 140.43
N LEU A 277 50.44 -83.95 139.75
CA LEU A 277 49.89 -85.32 139.84
C LEU A 277 50.86 -86.37 139.26
N MET A 278 51.60 -86.05 138.20
CA MET A 278 52.64 -86.91 137.62
C MET A 278 53.76 -87.21 138.63
N LEU A 279 54.35 -86.17 139.23
CA LEU A 279 55.44 -86.32 140.21
C LEU A 279 55.02 -87.16 141.43
N ALA A 280 53.76 -87.01 141.88
CA ALA A 280 53.20 -87.81 142.96
C ALA A 280 52.94 -89.29 142.58
N LYS A 281 52.83 -89.61 141.27
CA LYS A 281 52.70 -90.99 140.76
C LYS A 281 54.04 -91.67 140.58
N GLU A 282 55.08 -90.95 140.14
CA GLU A 282 56.42 -91.53 139.98
C GLU A 282 56.96 -92.07 141.32
N GLN A 283 56.79 -91.32 142.41
CA GLN A 283 57.13 -91.77 143.77
C GLN A 283 56.35 -93.01 144.26
N ALA A 284 55.15 -93.26 143.71
CA ALA A 284 54.39 -94.48 144.02
C ALA A 284 54.84 -95.68 143.16
N MET A 285 55.37 -95.43 141.97
CA MET A 285 55.77 -96.46 141.01
C MET A 285 57.12 -97.08 141.36
N GLU A 286 58.07 -96.29 141.89
CA GLU A 286 59.35 -96.79 142.44
C GLU A 286 59.14 -97.83 143.56
N LEU A 287 58.14 -97.62 144.43
CA LEU A 287 57.80 -98.54 145.52
C LEU A 287 57.15 -99.85 145.04
N GLN A 288 56.62 -99.89 143.81
CA GLN A 288 55.93 -101.05 143.26
C GLN A 288 56.82 -101.87 142.32
N GLN A 289 57.68 -101.23 141.52
CA GLN A 289 58.64 -101.93 140.66
C GLN A 289 59.64 -102.80 141.45
N HIS A 290 59.85 -102.49 142.73
CA HIS A 290 60.70 -103.24 143.64
C HIS A 290 60.14 -104.63 144.05
N LEU A 291 58.86 -104.91 143.76
CA LEU A 291 58.18 -106.19 143.99
C LEU A 291 58.22 -107.09 142.74
N ASP A 292 57.95 -106.53 141.56
CA ASP A 292 57.79 -107.30 140.31
C ASP A 292 59.07 -108.05 139.87
N THR A 293 60.25 -107.62 140.34
CA THR A 293 61.54 -108.26 140.01
C THR A 293 61.72 -109.69 140.53
N GLU A 294 60.97 -110.12 141.56
CA GLU A 294 61.07 -111.49 142.09
C GLU A 294 60.34 -112.52 141.20
N ASP A 295 59.19 -112.16 140.64
CA ASP A 295 58.30 -113.07 139.86
C ASP A 295 58.84 -113.43 138.46
N GLY A 296 59.71 -112.59 137.88
CA GLY A 296 60.13 -112.72 136.47
C GLY A 296 60.90 -113.99 136.10
N ASN A 297 61.42 -114.74 137.09
CA ASN A 297 62.32 -115.88 136.90
C ASN A 297 61.64 -117.19 136.40
N LEU A 298 60.35 -117.16 136.03
CA LEU A 298 59.51 -118.37 135.94
C LEU A 298 58.92 -118.74 134.56
N HIS A 299 59.27 -118.06 133.44
CA HIS A 299 58.44 -118.15 132.20
C HIS A 299 59.12 -118.39 130.81
N GLN A 300 60.44 -118.54 130.70
CA GLN A 300 61.15 -118.30 129.42
C GLN A 300 61.27 -119.51 128.42
N LEU A 301 60.18 -120.18 127.97
CA LEU A 301 60.31 -121.51 127.29
C LEU A 301 59.56 -121.89 125.91
N GLN A 302 58.79 -121.05 125.08
CA GLN A 302 57.98 -121.45 123.81
C GLN A 302 57.46 -120.28 122.69
N SER A 303 57.56 -120.17 121.24
CA SER A 303 56.76 -119.27 120.11
C SER A 303 57.22 -118.91 118.52
N GLU A 304 56.40 -118.45 117.40
CA GLU A 304 56.72 -117.82 115.93
C GLU A 304 55.61 -117.43 114.69
N LEU A 305 55.83 -116.61 113.50
CA LEU A 305 55.28 -116.54 111.96
C LEU A 305 54.84 -115.21 110.98
N SER A 306 54.81 -115.14 109.53
CA SER A 306 54.33 -113.98 108.49
C SER A 306 54.17 -114.07 106.81
N ASN A 307 53.65 -113.08 105.87
CA ASN A 307 53.51 -113.03 104.26
C ASN A 307 53.00 -111.75 103.25
N CYS A 308 52.97 -111.67 101.81
CA CYS A 308 52.48 -110.51 100.77
C CYS A 308 52.40 -110.57 99.06
N GLN A 309 51.79 -109.63 98.14
CA GLN A 309 51.70 -109.57 96.52
C GLN A 309 51.11 -108.30 95.54
N ASN A 310 51.18 -108.12 94.10
CA ASN A 310 50.55 -107.02 93.07
C ASN A 310 50.61 -106.99 91.37
N GLU A 311 49.97 -106.09 90.44
CA GLU A 311 50.01 -105.93 88.81
C GLU A 311 49.34 -104.69 87.84
N VAL A 312 49.30 -104.56 86.39
CA VAL A 312 48.94 -103.34 85.38
C VAL A 312 48.42 -103.39 83.76
N ASN A 313 48.22 -102.28 82.84
CA ASN A 313 47.70 -102.23 81.31
C ASN A 313 47.74 -100.96 80.18
N LYS A 314 47.19 -100.90 78.85
CA LYS A 314 47.36 -99.83 77.63
C LYS A 314 46.43 -99.69 76.20
N SER A 315 46.42 -98.61 75.23
CA SER A 315 45.54 -98.30 73.90
C SER A 315 45.93 -97.32 72.59
N THR A 316 45.18 -97.07 71.37
CA THR A 316 45.44 -96.19 70.01
C THR A 316 44.32 -96.10 68.74
N SER A 317 44.14 -95.43 67.46
CA SER A 317 44.20 -94.09 66.54
C SER A 317 43.67 -94.02 64.92
N GLU A 318 43.31 -92.89 64.09
CA GLU A 318 42.85 -92.79 62.53
C GLU A 318 42.62 -91.38 61.60
N VAL A 319 42.49 -91.23 60.17
CA VAL A 319 42.13 -89.98 59.20
C VAL A 319 41.87 -89.98 57.51
N LYS A 320 41.27 -88.97 56.67
CA LYS A 320 40.96 -88.80 55.07
C LYS A 320 40.56 -87.32 54.37
N SER A 321 40.20 -86.75 53.07
CA SER A 321 40.15 -86.82 51.46
C SER A 321 39.52 -85.57 50.48
N LEU A 322 39.59 -85.34 49.05
CA LEU A 322 38.96 -84.17 48.09
C LEU A 322 39.08 -84.00 46.40
N LYS A 323 38.26 -83.25 45.47
CA LYS A 323 38.48 -82.61 43.99
C LYS A 323 37.32 -81.95 42.99
N ALA A 324 37.61 -81.02 41.98
CA ALA A 324 36.71 -80.38 40.88
C ALA A 324 37.28 -79.96 39.41
N ARG A 325 36.54 -79.28 38.42
CA ARG A 325 36.93 -78.86 36.95
C ARG A 325 36.07 -77.77 36.10
N VAL A 326 36.42 -77.35 34.82
CA VAL A 326 35.79 -76.32 33.83
C VAL A 326 35.87 -76.63 32.27
N SER A 327 35.06 -76.00 31.36
CA SER A 327 35.07 -75.94 29.84
C SER A 327 34.15 -74.79 29.26
N GLN A 328 33.97 -74.38 27.96
CA GLN A 328 34.73 -74.29 26.65
C GLN A 328 33.87 -73.65 25.47
N ILE A 329 34.40 -73.19 24.28
CA ILE A 329 33.70 -72.43 23.16
C ILE A 329 34.07 -72.86 21.70
N LYS A 330 33.20 -72.59 20.67
CA LYS A 330 33.37 -72.65 19.17
C LYS A 330 32.35 -71.72 18.41
N LYS A 331 32.29 -71.49 17.07
CA LYS A 331 33.29 -71.21 15.96
C LYS A 331 32.61 -70.97 14.54
N GLU A 332 32.65 -69.73 14.00
CA GLU A 332 32.72 -69.28 12.56
C GLU A 332 31.66 -69.47 11.40
N LYS A 333 31.35 -68.33 10.72
CA LYS A 333 31.56 -67.91 9.29
C LYS A 333 30.78 -68.45 8.04
N GLY A 334 30.32 -67.50 7.18
CA GLY A 334 29.89 -67.56 5.75
C GLY A 334 28.94 -66.37 5.41
N GLU A 335 29.14 -65.45 4.45
CA GLU A 335 29.19 -65.50 2.95
C GLU A 335 27.80 -65.66 2.27
N ASN A 336 27.41 -64.98 1.16
CA ASN A 336 27.83 -63.74 0.45
C ASN A 336 26.66 -63.28 -0.51
N ASP A 337 26.90 -62.30 -1.41
CA ASP A 337 26.09 -61.86 -2.58
C ASP A 337 24.80 -61.04 -2.27
N ASP A 338 24.30 -60.11 -3.10
CA ASP A 338 24.89 -58.99 -3.90
C ASP A 338 23.67 -58.14 -4.41
N ARG A 339 23.71 -56.95 -5.02
CA ARG A 339 24.51 -55.69 -5.05
C ARG A 339 24.26 -55.03 -6.43
N SER A 340 24.48 -53.71 -6.55
CA SER A 340 24.23 -52.84 -7.74
C SER A 340 22.75 -52.53 -8.00
N GLU A 341 22.26 -51.29 -8.18
CA GLU A 341 22.75 -50.00 -8.70
C GLU A 341 22.57 -49.73 -10.21
N GLU A 342 21.89 -48.59 -10.44
CA GLU A 342 21.95 -47.58 -11.52
C GLU A 342 21.66 -47.86 -13.02
N ILE A 343 20.64 -47.13 -13.51
CA ILE A 343 20.63 -46.19 -14.66
C ILE A 343 21.15 -46.67 -16.03
N TYR A 344 20.30 -46.53 -17.07
CA TYR A 344 20.76 -46.34 -18.45
C TYR A 344 19.84 -45.41 -19.28
N THR A 345 20.43 -44.39 -19.91
CA THR A 345 19.88 -43.44 -20.93
C THR A 345 18.59 -42.66 -20.60
N SER A 346 18.48 -41.33 -20.72
CA SER A 346 19.09 -40.30 -21.61
C SER A 346 18.44 -40.13 -22.99
N TYR A 347 18.23 -38.85 -23.34
CA TYR A 347 17.61 -38.26 -24.53
C TYR A 347 17.99 -38.88 -25.90
N SER A 348 17.01 -38.96 -26.83
CA SER A 348 17.16 -38.36 -28.18
C SER A 348 15.83 -38.22 -28.97
N CYS A 349 15.92 -37.46 -30.06
CA CYS A 349 14.97 -37.14 -31.14
C CYS A 349 14.02 -38.29 -31.58
N ILE A 350 12.75 -38.05 -31.95
CA ILE A 350 12.26 -37.35 -33.16
C ILE A 350 12.83 -37.97 -34.46
N GLY A 351 11.99 -38.65 -35.27
CA GLY A 351 12.47 -39.22 -36.54
C GLY A 351 11.49 -40.08 -37.36
N ALA A 352 10.36 -39.52 -37.81
CA ALA A 352 9.52 -40.13 -38.87
C ALA A 352 8.59 -39.07 -39.50
N LEU A 353 8.37 -38.99 -40.81
CA LEU A 353 9.12 -39.51 -41.96
C LEU A 353 8.66 -38.69 -43.19
N GLY A 354 9.54 -38.23 -44.09
CA GLY A 354 9.09 -37.43 -45.25
C GLY A 354 9.93 -37.58 -46.52
N GLN A 355 9.27 -37.60 -47.70
CA GLN A 355 9.81 -37.30 -49.07
C GLN A 355 8.80 -37.48 -50.27
N MET A 356 8.79 -36.56 -51.28
CA MET A 356 8.54 -36.66 -52.80
C MET A 356 7.39 -35.90 -53.61
N LEU A 357 7.54 -35.64 -54.98
CA LEU A 357 6.81 -34.67 -55.97
C LEU A 357 7.07 -34.81 -57.64
N GLN A 358 6.17 -34.54 -58.74
CA GLN A 358 6.25 -33.95 -60.31
C GLN A 358 6.06 -34.60 -61.93
N VAL A 359 5.50 -33.99 -63.22
CA VAL A 359 5.62 -34.08 -64.96
C VAL A 359 4.47 -33.91 -66.34
N LEU A 360 4.58 -33.66 -67.85
CA LEU A 360 3.58 -33.40 -69.25
C LEU A 360 3.84 -33.41 -71.04
N THR A 361 2.96 -33.27 -72.27
CA THR A 361 3.12 -33.17 -74.00
C THR A 361 1.97 -33.04 -75.40
N GLN A 362 2.09 -32.71 -76.89
CA GLN A 362 1.09 -32.55 -78.30
C GLN A 362 1.39 -32.42 -80.09
N THR A 363 0.51 -32.42 -81.33
CA THR A 363 0.67 -32.17 -83.05
C THR A 363 -0.44 -32.17 -84.49
N THR A 364 -0.35 -31.75 -85.94
CA THR A 364 -1.25 -31.93 -87.43
C THR A 364 -1.13 -31.27 -89.11
N LEU A 365 -1.80 -31.57 -90.44
CA LEU A 365 -1.85 -30.94 -92.05
C LEU A 365 -2.67 -31.40 -93.60
N SER A 366 -2.87 -30.73 -94.95
CA SER A 366 -3.46 -31.15 -96.54
C SER A 366 -3.66 -30.28 -98.11
N GLU A 367 -4.19 -30.73 -99.45
CA GLU A 367 -4.87 -30.23 -100.98
C GLU A 367 -4.35 -29.95 -102.67
N THR A 368 -4.83 -29.72 -104.11
CA THR A 368 -5.92 -29.70 -105.45
C THR A 368 -5.67 -29.33 -107.19
N GLU A 369 -6.55 -29.32 -108.43
CA GLU A 369 -6.36 -29.07 -110.14
C GLU A 369 -7.48 -28.91 -111.55
N SER A 370 -7.34 -28.47 -113.00
CA SER A 370 -8.24 -28.48 -114.48
C SER A 370 -7.93 -27.76 -116.10
N ASN A 371 -8.43 -27.59 -117.51
CA ASN A 371 -9.40 -27.88 -118.89
C ASN A 371 -9.30 -27.19 -120.56
N ALA A 372 -10.08 -27.37 -121.85
CA ALA A 372 -9.98 -26.85 -123.48
C ALA A 372 -11.09 -26.79 -124.90
N GLN A 373 -10.94 -26.34 -126.34
CA GLN A 373 -11.93 -26.15 -127.74
C GLN A 373 -11.65 -25.87 -129.49
N MET A 374 -12.55 -25.72 -130.70
CA MET A 374 -12.39 -25.52 -132.39
C MET A 374 -13.46 -24.98 -133.73
N LYS A 375 -13.31 -24.88 -135.23
CA LYS A 375 -14.22 -24.32 -136.58
C LYS A 375 -13.99 -24.23 -138.36
N GLN A 376 -14.90 -24.04 -139.55
CA GLN A 376 -14.75 -23.74 -141.23
C GLN A 376 -15.94 -23.52 -142.56
N PHE A 377 -15.87 -22.95 -143.96
CA PHE A 377 -16.76 -23.04 -145.43
C PHE A 377 -16.74 -22.09 -146.96
N LEU A 378 -17.38 -22.26 -148.32
CA LEU A 378 -17.48 -21.40 -149.79
C LEU A 378 -18.33 -21.70 -151.34
N THR A 379 -18.72 -20.86 -152.52
CA THR A 379 -19.17 -21.10 -154.17
C THR A 379 -19.81 -20.03 -155.44
N TYR A 380 -19.96 -20.13 -156.93
CA TYR A 380 -20.74 -19.29 -158.20
C TYR A 380 -20.79 -19.52 -159.97
N GLU A 381 -21.60 -18.90 -161.08
CA GLU A 381 -21.61 -18.87 -162.79
C GLU A 381 -22.48 -17.93 -164.04
N GLN A 382 -22.59 -18.05 -165.53
CA GLN A 382 -23.16 -17.12 -166.83
C GLN A 382 -23.69 -17.46 -168.51
N GLN A 383 -24.15 -16.58 -169.65
CA GLN A 383 -24.81 -16.77 -171.17
C GLN A 383 -25.30 -15.67 -172.38
N ALA A 384 -24.53 -14.95 -173.26
CA ALA A 384 -24.82 -13.51 -173.73
C ALA A 384 -25.74 -12.86 -174.88
N VAL A 385 -25.78 -13.19 -176.21
CA VAL A 385 -26.20 -12.18 -177.29
C VAL A 385 -27.66 -12.16 -177.77
N ASN A 386 -28.38 -13.27 -177.95
CA ASN A 386 -29.86 -13.17 -178.09
C ASN A 386 -30.50 -12.77 -176.75
N GLU A 387 -29.80 -13.09 -175.66
CA GLU A 387 -29.97 -12.49 -174.34
C GLU A 387 -29.75 -10.96 -174.37
N LEU A 388 -29.10 -10.30 -175.36
CA LEU A 388 -28.99 -8.83 -175.43
C LEU A 388 -30.25 -8.11 -175.94
N ASP A 389 -31.01 -8.67 -176.90
CA ASP A 389 -32.27 -8.06 -177.35
C ASP A 389 -33.47 -8.52 -176.49
N LEU A 390 -33.40 -9.74 -175.94
CA LEU A 390 -34.19 -10.11 -174.76
C LEU A 390 -33.90 -9.14 -173.62
N GLN A 391 -32.61 -8.86 -173.31
CA GLN A 391 -32.23 -7.80 -172.37
C GLN A 391 -32.74 -6.42 -172.78
N LEU A 392 -33.00 -6.05 -174.04
CA LEU A 392 -33.55 -4.72 -174.33
C LEU A 392 -35.02 -4.61 -173.91
N ARG A 393 -35.83 -5.63 -174.17
CA ARG A 393 -37.20 -5.71 -173.63
C ARG A 393 -37.22 -5.90 -172.12
N VAL A 394 -36.39 -6.80 -171.60
CA VAL A 394 -36.20 -7.03 -170.16
C VAL A 394 -35.57 -5.81 -169.46
N ARG A 395 -34.76 -4.98 -170.12
CA ARG A 395 -34.25 -3.70 -169.57
C ARG A 395 -35.33 -2.63 -169.60
N ARG A 396 -36.23 -2.60 -170.57
CA ARG A 396 -37.41 -1.70 -170.53
C ARG A 396 -38.40 -2.11 -169.43
N GLN A 397 -38.66 -3.41 -169.27
CA GLN A 397 -39.48 -3.91 -168.16
C GLN A 397 -38.76 -3.67 -166.82
N LYS A 398 -37.50 -4.08 -166.66
CA LYS A 398 -36.66 -3.75 -165.50
C LYS A 398 -36.51 -2.25 -165.26
N LEU A 399 -36.67 -1.36 -166.24
CA LEU A 399 -36.65 0.10 -166.01
C LEU A 399 -37.98 0.59 -165.41
N ILE A 400 -39.09 -0.06 -165.75
CA ILE A 400 -40.40 0.16 -165.11
C ILE A 400 -40.40 -0.47 -163.71
N ASP A 401 -39.99 -1.75 -163.60
CA ASP A 401 -39.87 -2.46 -162.32
C ASP A 401 -38.86 -1.78 -161.39
N SER A 402 -37.74 -1.27 -161.91
CA SER A 402 -36.76 -0.48 -161.14
C SER A 402 -37.26 0.92 -160.82
N LYS A 403 -38.21 1.49 -161.56
CA LYS A 403 -38.90 2.72 -161.15
C LYS A 403 -39.88 2.44 -160.02
N GLN A 404 -40.62 1.34 -160.09
CA GLN A 404 -41.52 0.88 -159.05
C GLN A 404 -40.72 0.58 -157.76
N HIS A 405 -39.69 -0.27 -157.86
CA HIS A 405 -38.74 -0.51 -156.77
C HIS A 405 -38.03 0.74 -156.27
N LEU A 406 -37.79 1.78 -157.10
CA LEU A 406 -37.20 3.04 -156.65
C LEU A 406 -38.20 3.88 -155.85
N GLU A 407 -39.48 3.91 -156.21
CA GLU A 407 -40.52 4.57 -155.38
C GLU A 407 -40.82 3.77 -154.11
N ASP A 408 -40.87 2.43 -154.18
CA ASP A 408 -41.01 1.56 -153.01
C ASP A 408 -39.78 1.67 -152.08
N ALA A 409 -38.58 1.77 -152.65
CA ALA A 409 -37.35 2.03 -151.90
C ALA A 409 -37.35 3.44 -151.28
N LYS A 410 -37.83 4.48 -151.96
CA LYS A 410 -38.02 5.82 -151.37
C LYS A 410 -39.09 5.84 -150.27
N ALA A 411 -40.15 5.04 -150.39
CA ALA A 411 -41.17 4.90 -149.35
C ALA A 411 -40.57 4.20 -148.11
N SER A 412 -39.81 3.13 -148.34
CA SER A 412 -39.02 2.44 -147.31
C SER A 412 -38.00 3.38 -146.65
N GLU A 413 -37.20 4.10 -147.45
CA GLU A 413 -36.22 5.11 -147.03
C GLU A 413 -36.85 6.19 -146.16
N LYS A 414 -38.01 6.73 -146.54
CA LYS A 414 -38.77 7.70 -145.71
C LYS A 414 -39.20 7.07 -144.38
N SER A 415 -39.71 5.84 -144.39
CA SER A 415 -40.10 5.13 -143.15
C SER A 415 -38.91 4.84 -142.24
N LEU A 416 -37.76 4.51 -142.81
CA LEU A 416 -36.49 4.29 -142.11
C LEU A 416 -35.90 5.60 -141.61
N THR A 417 -36.04 6.70 -142.36
CA THR A 417 -35.60 8.05 -141.94
C THR A 417 -36.39 8.52 -140.72
N ILE A 418 -37.71 8.27 -140.69
CA ILE A 418 -38.55 8.53 -139.51
C ILE A 418 -38.06 7.69 -138.32
N LYS A 419 -37.93 6.36 -138.49
CA LYS A 419 -37.40 5.47 -137.42
C LYS A 419 -36.00 5.82 -136.95
N VAL A 420 -35.13 6.31 -137.84
CA VAL A 420 -33.79 6.81 -137.50
C VAL A 420 -33.88 8.12 -136.72
N SER A 421 -34.84 9.01 -137.03
CA SER A 421 -35.07 10.22 -136.24
C SER A 421 -35.63 9.93 -134.84
N GLU A 422 -36.52 8.94 -134.70
CA GLU A 422 -37.05 8.43 -133.41
C GLU A 422 -35.96 7.71 -132.61
N SER A 423 -35.11 6.92 -133.28
CA SER A 423 -33.95 6.28 -132.66
C SER A 423 -32.94 7.34 -132.21
N LYS A 424 -32.74 8.41 -132.99
CA LYS A 424 -31.81 9.49 -132.65
C LYS A 424 -32.29 10.32 -131.47
N SER A 425 -33.59 10.61 -131.37
CA SER A 425 -34.14 11.33 -130.21
C SER A 425 -34.09 10.49 -128.93
N THR A 426 -34.41 9.19 -129.02
CA THR A 426 -34.27 8.26 -127.88
C THR A 426 -32.81 8.07 -127.47
N ILE A 427 -31.85 8.01 -128.40
CA ILE A 427 -30.40 8.02 -128.11
C ILE A 427 -30.03 9.30 -127.35
N THR A 428 -30.42 10.49 -127.80
CA THR A 428 -30.08 11.74 -127.07
C THR A 428 -30.65 11.78 -125.64
N ILE A 429 -31.86 11.23 -125.43
CA ILE A 429 -32.46 11.13 -124.09
C ILE A 429 -31.69 10.13 -123.20
N LEU A 430 -31.16 9.04 -123.77
CA LEU A 430 -30.32 8.09 -123.04
C LEU A 430 -28.93 8.67 -122.74
N GLU A 431 -28.31 9.39 -123.68
CA GLU A 431 -27.04 10.10 -123.44
C GLU A 431 -27.17 11.14 -122.31
N GLU A 432 -28.28 11.88 -122.25
CA GLU A 432 -28.55 12.82 -121.15
C GLU A 432 -28.73 12.11 -119.80
N LYS A 433 -29.27 10.87 -119.78
CA LYS A 433 -29.33 10.07 -118.55
C LYS A 433 -27.96 9.57 -118.13
N CYS A 434 -27.17 8.99 -119.05
CA CYS A 434 -25.80 8.56 -118.76
C CYS A 434 -24.94 9.72 -118.22
N LYS A 435 -25.04 10.93 -118.81
CA LYS A 435 -24.33 12.12 -118.31
C LYS A 435 -24.71 12.50 -116.87
N LYS A 436 -25.97 12.30 -116.47
CA LYS A 436 -26.45 12.51 -115.08
C LYS A 436 -25.95 11.43 -114.14
N GLU A 437 -26.03 10.16 -114.53
CA GLU A 437 -25.51 9.03 -113.76
C GLU A 437 -23.97 9.11 -113.58
N GLU A 438 -23.24 9.58 -114.59
CA GLU A 438 -21.81 9.91 -114.50
C GLU A 438 -21.53 11.07 -113.54
N GLU A 439 -22.40 12.08 -113.48
CA GLU A 439 -22.30 13.21 -112.54
C GLU A 439 -22.50 12.75 -111.10
N GLU A 440 -23.53 11.93 -110.85
CA GLU A 440 -23.80 11.30 -109.56
C GLU A 440 -22.67 10.33 -109.15
N GLN A 441 -22.13 9.55 -110.08
CA GLN A 441 -20.96 8.72 -109.78
C GLN A 441 -19.72 9.57 -109.44
N ARG A 442 -19.56 10.75 -110.06
CA ARG A 442 -18.48 11.71 -109.76
C ARG A 442 -18.67 12.41 -108.41
N THR A 443 -19.89 12.66 -107.95
CA THR A 443 -20.13 13.20 -106.58
C THR A 443 -19.96 12.12 -105.51
N LEU A 444 -20.51 10.92 -105.72
CA LEU A 444 -20.36 9.78 -104.80
C LEU A 444 -18.88 9.40 -104.60
N LYS A 445 -18.06 9.41 -105.65
CA LYS A 445 -16.61 9.19 -105.54
C LYS A 445 -15.89 10.24 -104.67
N LYS A 446 -16.31 11.51 -104.70
CA LYS A 446 -15.76 12.57 -103.83
C LYS A 446 -16.16 12.36 -102.36
N ILE A 447 -17.43 12.03 -102.11
CA ILE A 447 -17.96 11.74 -100.77
C ILE A 447 -17.22 10.54 -100.16
N ALA A 448 -17.04 9.46 -100.93
CA ALA A 448 -16.27 8.29 -100.48
C ALA A 448 -14.81 8.63 -100.16
N PHE A 449 -14.16 9.54 -100.91
CA PHE A 449 -12.81 10.00 -100.60
C PHE A 449 -12.73 10.82 -99.30
N GLN A 450 -13.70 11.71 -99.05
CA GLN A 450 -13.79 12.44 -97.79
C GLN A 450 -13.98 11.49 -96.60
N HIS A 451 -14.96 10.58 -96.65
CA HIS A 451 -15.19 9.63 -95.56
C HIS A 451 -14.00 8.68 -95.34
N ASN A 452 -13.29 8.25 -96.39
CA ASN A 452 -12.05 7.48 -96.21
C ASN A 452 -10.95 8.29 -95.51
N SER A 453 -10.88 9.59 -95.74
CA SER A 453 -9.93 10.51 -95.07
C SER A 453 -10.31 10.71 -93.59
N GLU A 454 -11.60 10.87 -93.29
CA GLU A 454 -12.13 10.94 -91.92
C GLU A 454 -11.90 9.62 -91.15
N ILE A 455 -12.14 8.47 -91.79
CA ILE A 455 -11.85 7.14 -91.24
C ILE A 455 -10.36 6.96 -90.97
N ALA A 456 -9.46 7.48 -91.81
CA ALA A 456 -8.02 7.44 -91.56
C ALA A 456 -7.61 8.30 -90.34
N ALA A 457 -8.16 9.51 -90.21
CA ALA A 457 -7.95 10.37 -89.05
C ALA A 457 -8.48 9.73 -87.75
N LEU A 458 -9.70 9.19 -87.78
CA LEU A 458 -10.31 8.48 -86.66
C LEU A 458 -9.54 7.20 -86.28
N LYS A 459 -8.98 6.47 -87.24
CA LYS A 459 -8.09 5.32 -86.96
C LYS A 459 -6.81 5.74 -86.25
N ASN A 460 -6.19 6.85 -86.63
CA ASN A 460 -5.00 7.36 -85.92
C ASN A 460 -5.33 7.77 -84.47
N ILE A 461 -6.46 8.44 -84.26
CA ILE A 461 -6.96 8.78 -82.92
C ILE A 461 -7.29 7.49 -82.13
N LEU A 462 -7.88 6.48 -82.75
CA LEU A 462 -8.15 5.19 -82.12
C LEU A 462 -6.87 4.49 -81.66
N VAL A 463 -5.81 4.47 -82.49
CA VAL A 463 -4.51 3.86 -82.13
C VAL A 463 -3.85 4.59 -80.95
N GLN A 464 -3.98 5.91 -80.87
CA GLN A 464 -3.54 6.70 -79.70
C GLN A 464 -4.37 6.35 -78.45
N LEU A 465 -5.71 6.36 -78.55
CA LEU A 465 -6.61 6.00 -77.45
C LEU A 465 -6.50 4.53 -77.00
N GLN A 466 -6.04 3.63 -77.87
CA GLN A 466 -5.72 2.23 -77.55
C GLN A 466 -4.35 2.07 -76.87
N GLY A 467 -3.67 3.16 -76.51
CA GLY A 467 -2.44 3.13 -75.73
C GLY A 467 -1.22 2.67 -76.53
N ASN A 468 -1.19 2.90 -77.85
CA ASN A 468 0.00 2.75 -78.69
C ASN A 468 0.74 4.08 -78.88
N ASP A 469 1.07 4.70 -77.75
CA ASP A 469 2.09 5.76 -77.67
C ASP A 469 3.45 5.28 -78.18
N SER A 470 4.27 6.25 -78.59
CA SER A 470 5.67 6.06 -78.99
C SER A 470 6.45 5.15 -78.01
N PRO A 471 7.37 4.29 -78.50
CA PRO A 471 8.19 3.44 -77.62
C PRO A 471 8.93 4.22 -76.54
N ASP A 472 9.37 5.46 -76.82
CA ASP A 472 10.03 6.33 -75.83
C ASP A 472 9.10 6.71 -74.67
N ALA A 473 7.82 7.01 -74.94
CA ALA A 473 6.86 7.34 -73.90
C ALA A 473 6.59 6.12 -72.99
N LYS A 474 6.45 4.93 -73.58
CA LYS A 474 6.33 3.67 -72.83
C LYS A 474 7.60 3.35 -72.03
N GLN A 475 8.79 3.70 -72.54
CA GLN A 475 10.04 3.51 -71.82
C GLN A 475 10.21 4.53 -70.68
N MET A 476 9.86 5.81 -70.88
CA MET A 476 9.81 6.80 -69.80
C MET A 476 8.84 6.40 -68.70
N MET A 477 7.63 5.91 -69.04
CA MET A 477 6.69 5.38 -68.05
C MET A 477 7.28 4.21 -67.26
N LYS A 478 7.95 3.25 -67.93
CA LYS A 478 8.63 2.13 -67.24
C LYS A 478 9.73 2.61 -66.28
N VAL A 479 10.56 3.57 -66.70
CA VAL A 479 11.59 4.16 -65.83
C VAL A 479 10.94 4.86 -64.64
N LYS A 480 9.90 5.67 -64.86
CA LYS A 480 9.18 6.37 -63.78
C LYS A 480 8.49 5.41 -62.80
N ILE A 481 7.94 4.30 -63.29
CA ILE A 481 7.39 3.23 -62.45
C ILE A 481 8.49 2.55 -61.62
N ALA A 482 9.66 2.27 -62.22
CA ALA A 482 10.79 1.67 -61.51
C ALA A 482 11.34 2.61 -60.40
N GLU A 483 11.50 3.91 -60.70
CA GLU A 483 11.87 4.93 -59.72
C GLU A 483 10.85 4.99 -58.57
N LEU A 484 9.56 5.14 -58.88
CA LEU A 484 8.51 5.24 -57.86
C LEU A 484 8.36 3.95 -57.02
N THR A 485 8.65 2.78 -57.62
CA THR A 485 8.66 1.50 -56.90
C THR A 485 9.85 1.42 -55.94
N LYS A 486 11.05 1.82 -56.37
CA LYS A 486 12.25 1.90 -55.54
C LYS A 486 12.07 2.90 -54.38
N ASP A 487 11.53 4.09 -54.67
CA ASP A 487 11.20 5.09 -53.64
C ASP A 487 10.18 4.52 -52.63
N LEU A 488 9.13 3.84 -53.11
CA LEU A 488 8.14 3.20 -52.25
C LEU A 488 8.76 2.11 -51.35
N GLU A 489 9.65 1.26 -51.89
CA GLU A 489 10.38 0.26 -51.11
C GLU A 489 11.29 0.89 -50.05
N GLU A 490 12.00 1.97 -50.38
CA GLU A 490 12.83 2.71 -49.42
C GLU A 490 11.98 3.40 -48.33
N LYS A 491 10.84 3.99 -48.68
CA LYS A 491 9.87 4.52 -47.69
C LYS A 491 9.29 3.40 -46.83
N GLN A 492 8.98 2.23 -47.41
CA GLN A 492 8.44 1.10 -46.65
C GLN A 492 9.49 0.48 -45.72
N LYS A 493 10.77 0.43 -46.13
CA LYS A 493 11.91 -0.01 -45.31
C LYS A 493 12.17 0.96 -44.15
N THR A 494 12.20 2.27 -44.42
CA THR A 494 12.37 3.28 -43.37
C THR A 494 11.18 3.32 -42.39
N ALA A 495 9.94 3.18 -42.88
CA ALA A 495 8.76 3.05 -42.02
C ALA A 495 8.81 1.79 -41.13
N LYS A 496 9.26 0.64 -41.64
CA LYS A 496 9.49 -0.58 -40.84
C LYS A 496 10.55 -0.34 -39.76
N ASN A 497 11.66 0.32 -40.08
CA ASN A 497 12.71 0.66 -39.13
C ASN A 497 12.21 1.60 -38.01
N ILE A 498 11.48 2.66 -38.36
CA ILE A 498 10.87 3.60 -37.40
C ILE A 498 9.85 2.86 -36.50
N THR A 499 9.02 2.00 -37.09
CA THR A 499 8.06 1.16 -36.33
C THR A 499 8.75 0.26 -35.30
N ASN A 500 9.92 -0.29 -35.65
CA ASN A 500 10.70 -1.11 -34.73
C ASN A 500 11.40 -0.28 -33.63
N ALA A 501 11.89 0.91 -33.97
CA ALA A 501 12.48 1.85 -33.00
C ALA A 501 11.43 2.33 -31.97
N ILE A 502 10.21 2.66 -32.41
CA ILE A 502 9.08 2.98 -31.53
C ILE A 502 8.79 1.81 -30.59
N LYS A 503 8.69 0.58 -31.12
CA LYS A 503 8.43 -0.62 -30.31
C LYS A 503 9.51 -0.92 -29.25
N GLU A 504 10.77 -0.59 -29.51
CA GLU A 504 11.82 -0.73 -28.48
C GLU A 504 11.79 0.43 -27.47
N SER A 505 11.50 1.66 -27.92
CA SER A 505 11.26 2.79 -27.03
C SER A 505 10.08 2.54 -26.08
N ASP A 506 8.98 1.95 -26.57
CA ASP A 506 7.84 1.52 -25.76
C ASP A 506 8.20 0.45 -24.71
N ARG A 507 9.13 -0.46 -25.04
CA ARG A 507 9.64 -1.46 -24.08
C ARG A 507 10.50 -0.79 -23.02
N GLU A 508 11.37 0.12 -23.42
CA GLU A 508 12.23 0.87 -22.49
C GLU A 508 11.41 1.77 -21.55
N ILE A 509 10.43 2.50 -22.07
CA ILE A 509 9.48 3.29 -21.28
C ILE A 509 8.72 2.40 -20.27
N LYS A 510 8.36 1.17 -20.64
CA LYS A 510 7.72 0.21 -19.72
C LYS A 510 8.70 -0.33 -18.66
N ARG A 511 9.96 -0.61 -19.02
CA ARG A 511 11.03 -0.98 -18.06
C ARG A 511 11.24 0.16 -17.04
N LEU A 512 11.52 1.37 -17.51
CA LEU A 512 11.79 2.55 -16.70
C LEU A 512 10.60 2.95 -15.80
N ASN A 513 9.35 2.85 -16.28
CA ASN A 513 8.18 3.10 -15.43
C ASN A 513 8.03 2.03 -14.33
N GLY A 514 8.32 0.77 -14.63
CA GLY A 514 8.32 -0.30 -13.62
C GLY A 514 9.41 -0.10 -12.56
N ASP A 515 10.61 0.31 -12.94
CA ASP A 515 11.70 0.59 -12.00
C ASP A 515 11.50 1.89 -11.22
N LYS A 516 10.90 2.91 -11.84
CA LYS A 516 10.39 4.10 -11.14
C LYS A 516 9.39 3.70 -10.06
N GLN A 517 8.38 2.88 -10.38
CA GLN A 517 7.37 2.45 -9.41
C GLN A 517 7.97 1.66 -8.23
N LYS A 518 8.98 0.80 -8.48
CA LYS A 518 9.75 0.13 -7.42
C LYS A 518 10.51 1.13 -6.53
N SER A 519 11.07 2.18 -7.14
CA SER A 519 11.81 3.23 -6.42
C SER A 519 10.88 4.10 -5.58
N GLU A 520 9.71 4.46 -6.10
CA GLU A 520 8.66 5.19 -5.38
C GLU A 520 8.12 4.37 -4.19
N GLY A 521 7.90 3.05 -4.36
CA GLY A 521 7.57 2.16 -3.25
C GLY A 521 8.63 2.17 -2.14
N LYS A 522 9.90 1.96 -2.49
CA LYS A 522 11.02 2.02 -1.52
C LYS A 522 11.15 3.38 -0.81
N LYS A 523 10.88 4.48 -1.52
CA LYS A 523 10.85 5.83 -0.95
C LYS A 523 9.74 5.97 0.07
N ASP A 524 8.52 5.49 -0.24
CA ASP A 524 7.38 5.55 0.67
C ASP A 524 7.60 4.66 1.91
N ASP A 525 8.19 3.46 1.75
CA ASP A 525 8.60 2.59 2.85
C ASP A 525 9.62 3.27 3.78
N LEU A 526 10.68 3.87 3.21
CA LEU A 526 11.68 4.62 3.97
C LEU A 526 11.10 5.87 4.66
N PHE A 527 10.15 6.55 4.02
CA PHE A 527 9.45 7.71 4.60
C PHE A 527 8.57 7.31 5.79
N ASN A 528 7.87 6.18 5.69
CA ASN A 528 7.11 5.61 6.80
C ASN A 528 8.03 5.16 7.94
N LYS A 529 9.17 4.50 7.62
CA LYS A 529 10.16 4.11 8.64
C LYS A 529 10.79 5.31 9.34
N ASN A 530 11.01 6.41 8.62
CA ASN A 530 11.52 7.67 9.20
C ASN A 530 10.48 8.30 10.15
N LYS A 531 9.18 8.29 9.80
CA LYS A 531 8.11 8.71 10.73
C LYS A 531 8.04 7.86 11.99
N GLU A 532 8.16 6.53 11.87
CA GLU A 532 8.22 5.64 13.03
C GLU A 532 9.41 5.95 13.94
N LEU A 533 10.59 6.20 13.36
CA LEU A 533 11.79 6.58 14.10
C LEU A 533 11.66 7.96 14.76
N LEU A 534 11.04 8.94 14.11
CA LEU A 534 10.78 10.26 14.69
C LEU A 534 9.87 10.16 15.93
N ILE A 535 8.75 9.41 15.82
CA ILE A 535 7.85 9.16 16.95
C ILE A 535 8.58 8.40 18.08
N LEU A 536 9.46 7.46 17.74
CA LEU A 536 10.29 6.77 18.73
C LEU A 536 11.25 7.72 19.45
N CYS A 537 11.92 8.62 18.72
CA CYS A 537 12.78 9.66 19.28
C CYS A 537 11.99 10.55 20.26
N ASP A 538 10.85 11.10 19.82
CA ASP A 538 9.97 11.93 20.65
C ASP A 538 9.56 11.23 21.95
N LEU A 539 9.17 9.94 21.87
CA LEU A 539 8.84 9.14 23.05
C LEU A 539 10.05 8.93 23.97
N THR A 540 11.22 8.60 23.43
CA THR A 540 12.44 8.41 24.25
C THR A 540 12.95 9.70 24.88
N GLU A 541 12.77 10.86 24.25
CA GLU A 541 13.14 12.16 24.83
C GLU A 541 12.19 12.56 25.97
N ASN A 542 10.88 12.32 25.81
CA ASN A 542 9.89 12.52 26.89
C ASN A 542 10.17 11.57 28.08
N ASP A 543 10.49 10.30 27.82
CA ASP A 543 10.86 9.33 28.84
C ASP A 543 12.17 9.71 29.56
N LEU A 544 13.17 10.20 28.82
CA LEU A 544 14.42 10.73 29.38
C LEU A 544 14.17 11.97 30.25
N MET A 545 13.28 12.88 29.82
CA MET A 545 12.88 14.07 30.58
C MET A 545 12.18 13.68 31.89
N ARG A 546 11.25 12.71 31.85
CA ARG A 546 10.61 12.14 33.04
C ARG A 546 11.64 11.53 34.01
N LEU A 547 12.57 10.73 33.51
CA LEU A 547 13.62 10.11 34.33
C LEU A 547 14.57 11.14 34.94
N ARG A 548 14.90 12.22 34.23
CA ARG A 548 15.70 13.35 34.77
C ARG A 548 14.99 14.01 35.95
N LEU A 549 13.69 14.29 35.82
CA LEU A 549 12.88 14.89 36.91
C LEU A 549 12.81 13.96 38.12
N MET A 550 12.45 12.68 37.94
CA MET A 550 12.41 11.69 39.03
C MET A 550 13.76 11.54 39.75
N ASN A 551 14.88 11.66 39.03
CA ASN A 551 16.22 11.61 39.63
C ASN A 551 16.54 12.90 40.43
N GLN A 552 16.09 14.07 39.98
CA GLN A 552 16.21 15.33 40.73
C GLN A 552 15.37 15.29 42.01
N GLU A 553 14.12 14.82 41.93
CA GLU A 553 13.25 14.61 43.11
C GLU A 553 13.89 13.66 44.11
N LYS A 554 14.40 12.51 43.65
CA LYS A 554 15.09 11.52 44.50
C LYS A 554 16.35 12.10 45.14
N LEU A 555 17.11 12.93 44.44
CA LEU A 555 18.28 13.64 44.99
C LEU A 555 17.87 14.62 46.11
N VAL A 556 16.80 15.39 45.90
CA VAL A 556 16.24 16.31 46.91
C VAL A 556 15.73 15.53 48.13
N GLN A 557 14.99 14.44 47.93
CA GLN A 557 14.53 13.55 49.01
C GLN A 557 15.71 12.97 49.80
N THR A 558 16.77 12.51 49.10
CA THR A 558 17.98 11.96 49.72
C THR A 558 18.71 13.02 50.56
N GLN A 559 18.85 14.24 50.05
CA GLN A 559 19.45 15.34 50.79
C GLN A 559 18.59 15.75 52.00
N HIS A 560 17.26 15.74 51.88
CA HIS A 560 16.36 16.02 53.00
C HIS A 560 16.45 14.95 54.09
N ALA A 561 16.51 13.66 53.72
CA ALA A 561 16.69 12.55 54.64
C ALA A 561 18.07 12.60 55.33
N LYS A 562 19.13 12.96 54.60
CA LYS A 562 20.46 13.21 55.16
C LYS A 562 20.43 14.34 56.21
N THR A 563 19.87 15.49 55.86
CA THR A 563 19.74 16.63 56.79
C THR A 563 18.88 16.30 58.02
N ALA A 564 17.83 15.48 57.88
CA ALA A 564 17.05 14.97 59.01
C ALA A 564 17.87 14.03 59.91
N THR A 565 18.68 13.15 59.31
CA THR A 565 19.57 12.23 60.02
C THR A 565 20.65 12.98 60.81
N GLU A 566 21.28 14.00 60.20
CA GLU A 566 22.26 14.87 60.85
C GLU A 566 21.64 15.62 62.06
N ARG A 567 20.41 16.14 61.92
CA ARG A 567 19.67 16.76 63.05
C ARG A 567 19.40 15.78 64.19
N LEU A 568 18.97 14.54 63.88
CA LEU A 568 18.73 13.50 64.88
C LEU A 568 20.03 13.06 65.56
N HIS A 569 21.14 12.94 64.83
CA HIS A 569 22.46 12.61 65.36
C HIS A 569 22.97 13.71 66.30
N HIS A 570 22.83 15.00 65.93
CA HIS A 570 23.15 16.11 66.82
C HIS A 570 22.30 16.11 68.10
N LEU A 571 20.99 15.83 68.01
CA LEU A 571 20.10 15.71 69.16
C LEU A 571 20.50 14.54 70.08
N LEU A 572 20.81 13.38 69.50
CA LEU A 572 21.29 12.20 70.22
C LEU A 572 22.62 12.48 70.94
N HIS A 573 23.59 13.12 70.28
CA HIS A 573 24.84 13.52 70.92
C HIS A 573 24.62 14.54 72.05
N LYS A 574 23.71 15.51 71.89
CA LYS A 574 23.35 16.46 72.95
C LYS A 574 22.74 15.74 74.17
N LYS A 575 21.81 14.80 73.94
CA LYS A 575 21.19 14.01 75.01
C LYS A 575 22.20 13.07 75.69
N THR A 576 23.09 12.45 74.93
CA THR A 576 24.15 11.57 75.45
C THR A 576 25.15 12.34 76.31
N LYS A 577 25.61 13.51 75.87
CA LYS A 577 26.46 14.40 76.68
C LYS A 577 25.78 14.84 77.98
N SER A 578 24.49 15.17 77.93
CA SER A 578 23.70 15.51 79.12
C SER A 578 23.51 14.32 80.07
N MET A 579 23.30 13.11 79.55
CA MET A 579 23.15 11.90 80.35
C MET A 579 24.47 11.54 81.05
N HIS A 580 25.58 11.62 80.31
CA HIS A 580 26.91 11.36 80.85
C HIS A 580 27.31 12.37 81.94
N SER A 581 27.02 13.66 81.77
CA SER A 581 27.29 14.65 82.82
C SER A 581 26.37 14.52 84.04
N SER A 582 25.14 14.02 83.88
CA SER A 582 24.29 13.61 85.02
C SER A 582 24.84 12.38 85.76
N GLU A 583 25.34 11.38 85.04
CA GLU A 583 25.89 10.16 85.64
C GLU A 583 27.22 10.43 86.37
N ILE A 584 28.10 11.27 85.81
CA ILE A 584 29.32 11.76 86.52
C ILE A 584 28.93 12.42 87.84
N LYS A 585 28.01 13.41 87.82
CA LYS A 585 27.55 14.09 89.04
C LYS A 585 26.94 13.14 90.07
N LYS A 586 26.24 12.10 89.63
CA LYS A 586 25.69 11.04 90.49
C LYS A 586 26.79 10.20 91.14
N LEU A 587 27.85 9.85 90.40
CA LEU A 587 29.01 9.13 90.94
C LEU A 587 29.81 10.01 91.91
N ASP A 588 30.01 11.29 91.60
CA ASP A 588 30.67 12.26 92.49
C ASP A 588 29.90 12.43 93.80
N LEU A 589 28.57 12.56 93.74
CA LEU A 589 27.69 12.62 94.91
C LEU A 589 27.74 11.33 95.74
N LEU A 590 27.67 10.15 95.11
CA LEU A 590 27.78 8.87 95.81
C LEU A 590 29.15 8.69 96.48
N LYS A 591 30.23 9.18 95.86
CA LYS A 591 31.57 9.21 96.46
C LYS A 591 31.60 10.14 97.68
N ALA A 592 31.13 11.37 97.54
CA ALA A 592 31.10 12.35 98.63
C ALA A 592 30.21 11.91 99.81
N MET A 593 29.07 11.26 99.54
CA MET A 593 28.24 10.64 100.57
C MET A 593 29.01 9.56 101.34
N LYS A 594 29.70 8.65 100.63
CA LYS A 594 30.50 7.59 101.26
C LYS A 594 31.70 8.12 102.03
N GLU A 595 32.33 9.18 101.56
CA GLU A 595 33.40 9.88 102.29
C GLU A 595 32.85 10.49 103.59
N ARG A 596 31.69 11.17 103.55
CA ARG A 596 31.06 11.72 104.77
C ARG A 596 30.49 10.64 105.72
N GLU A 597 30.03 9.49 105.21
CA GLU A 597 29.66 8.33 106.03
C GLU A 597 30.86 7.79 106.82
N LEU A 598 32.04 7.70 106.20
CA LEU A 598 33.28 7.26 106.84
C LEU A 598 33.79 8.29 107.86
N GLU A 599 33.69 9.59 107.57
CA GLU A 599 33.99 10.65 108.54
C GLU A 599 33.06 10.57 109.76
N ILE A 600 31.74 10.47 109.57
CA ILE A 600 30.76 10.33 110.65
C ILE A 600 31.00 9.05 111.46
N GLN A 601 31.44 7.96 110.82
CA GLN A 601 31.81 6.74 111.53
C GLN A 601 33.07 6.93 112.40
N ALA A 602 34.09 7.61 111.89
CA ALA A 602 35.29 7.94 112.66
C ALA A 602 35.00 8.91 113.81
N GLU A 603 34.15 9.93 113.59
CA GLU A 603 33.63 10.83 114.62
C GLU A 603 32.90 10.05 115.74
N LYS A 604 32.00 9.12 115.38
CA LYS A 604 31.29 8.25 116.33
C LYS A 604 32.22 7.35 117.12
N GLU A 605 33.21 6.73 116.49
CA GLU A 605 34.19 5.89 117.18
C GLU A 605 35.08 6.68 118.14
N MET A 606 35.49 7.89 117.74
CA MET A 606 36.23 8.81 118.60
C MET A 606 35.40 9.21 119.82
N LEU A 607 34.15 9.63 119.62
CA LEU A 607 33.22 9.96 120.71
C LEU A 607 32.94 8.75 121.62
N SER A 608 32.82 7.54 121.06
CA SER A 608 32.60 6.31 121.84
C SER A 608 33.81 5.96 122.71
N ARG A 609 35.03 6.16 122.21
CA ARG A 609 36.28 6.01 122.99
C ARG A 609 36.38 7.07 124.09
N GLN A 610 36.03 8.32 123.79
CA GLN A 610 36.02 9.41 124.77
C GLN A 610 34.99 9.17 125.88
N LEU A 611 33.77 8.73 125.53
CA LEU A 611 32.75 8.33 126.49
C LEU A 611 33.27 7.22 127.41
N HIS A 612 33.85 6.15 126.84
CA HIS A 612 34.40 5.05 127.64
C HIS A 612 35.53 5.49 128.60
N ILE A 613 36.39 6.44 128.19
CA ILE A 613 37.40 7.03 129.08
C ILE A 613 36.71 7.78 130.24
N THR A 614 35.70 8.61 129.96
CA THR A 614 34.97 9.31 131.03
C THR A 614 34.14 8.38 131.94
N GLU A 615 33.69 7.23 131.44
CA GLU A 615 33.09 6.16 132.25
C GLU A 615 34.13 5.50 133.18
N GLN A 616 35.34 5.24 132.70
CA GLN A 616 36.44 4.74 133.53
C GLN A 616 36.86 5.76 134.60
N GLU A 617 36.98 7.04 134.23
CA GLU A 617 37.31 8.13 135.17
C GLU A 617 36.21 8.32 136.23
N THR A 618 34.93 8.34 135.84
CA THR A 618 33.83 8.45 136.80
C THR A 618 33.66 7.18 137.65
N HIS A 619 34.00 5.99 137.14
CA HIS A 619 34.10 4.78 137.97
C HIS A 619 35.24 4.87 138.98
N LYS A 620 36.43 5.32 138.56
CA LYS A 620 37.58 5.55 139.45
C LYS A 620 37.27 6.57 140.54
N LEU A 621 36.62 7.69 140.19
CA LEU A 621 36.17 8.70 141.16
C LEU A 621 35.09 8.15 142.13
N ARG A 622 34.21 7.24 141.68
CA ARG A 622 33.26 6.54 142.57
C ARG A 622 33.97 5.58 143.53
N LEU A 623 35.03 4.89 143.09
CA LEU A 623 35.85 4.05 143.98
C LEU A 623 36.58 4.91 145.02
N GLU A 624 37.25 5.98 144.60
CA GLU A 624 37.90 6.94 145.51
C GLU A 624 36.90 7.56 146.49
N LEU A 625 35.69 7.92 146.04
CA LEU A 625 34.62 8.40 146.90
C LEU A 625 34.17 7.33 147.91
N ASN A 626 34.01 6.08 147.50
CA ASN A 626 33.62 4.98 148.38
C ASN A 626 34.72 4.67 149.41
N GLU A 627 36.01 4.72 149.05
CA GLU A 627 37.12 4.63 150.01
C GLU A 627 37.10 5.80 151.01
N ARG A 628 36.82 7.02 150.54
CA ARG A 628 36.70 8.20 151.41
C ARG A 628 35.50 8.09 152.34
N LEU A 629 34.35 7.62 151.86
CA LEU A 629 33.16 7.35 152.66
C LEU A 629 33.40 6.25 153.68
N HIS A 630 34.01 5.13 153.30
CA HIS A 630 34.36 4.05 154.25
C HIS A 630 35.37 4.52 155.31
N LYS A 631 36.33 5.39 154.94
CA LYS A 631 37.24 6.03 155.89
C LYS A 631 36.53 7.04 156.80
N LEU A 632 35.53 7.75 156.30
CA LEU A 632 34.67 8.65 157.08
C LEU A 632 33.83 7.83 158.06
N ASP A 633 33.28 6.69 157.63
CA ASP A 633 32.46 5.80 158.44
C ASP A 633 33.30 5.06 159.50
N LEU A 634 34.53 4.64 159.17
CA LEU A 634 35.52 4.19 160.15
C LEU A 634 35.81 5.27 161.20
N MET A 635 35.95 6.54 160.81
CA MET A 635 36.14 7.65 161.75
C MET A 635 34.87 7.95 162.55
N LYS A 636 33.68 7.86 161.95
CA LYS A 636 32.38 8.00 162.62
C LYS A 636 32.19 6.92 163.67
N ASN A 637 32.34 5.66 163.31
CA ASN A 637 32.30 4.52 164.24
C ASN A 637 33.35 4.70 165.36
N ARG A 638 34.53 5.23 165.06
CA ARG A 638 35.57 5.52 166.07
C ARG A 638 35.18 6.69 167.00
N CYS A 639 34.47 7.69 166.50
CA CYS A 639 33.89 8.78 167.29
C CYS A 639 32.69 8.30 168.13
N GLU A 640 31.83 7.43 167.60
CA GLU A 640 30.69 6.83 168.31
C GLU A 640 31.17 5.89 169.43
N ILE A 641 32.24 5.11 169.19
CA ILE A 641 32.95 4.36 170.24
C ILE A 641 33.57 5.31 171.27
N LEU A 642 34.17 6.43 170.85
CA LEU A 642 34.71 7.44 171.77
C LEU A 642 33.61 8.04 172.66
N VAL A 643 32.49 8.47 172.09
CA VAL A 643 31.32 8.98 172.83
C VAL A 643 30.77 7.93 173.79
N SER A 644 30.62 6.68 173.33
CA SER A 644 30.18 5.53 174.17
C SER A 644 31.21 5.12 175.24
N SER A 645 32.46 5.59 175.14
CA SER A 645 33.52 5.37 176.14
C SER A 645 33.72 6.55 177.10
N ILE A 646 33.16 7.73 176.76
CA ILE A 646 33.26 8.96 177.55
C ILE A 646 32.00 9.14 178.43
N LEU A 647 30.84 8.59 178.03
CA LEU A 647 29.61 8.55 178.84
C LEU A 647 29.13 7.11 179.13
N PRO A 648 29.56 6.52 180.25
CA PRO A 648 28.73 5.64 181.07
C PRO A 648 28.05 6.45 182.20
N GLU A 649 26.76 6.19 182.44
CA GLU A 649 25.91 6.80 183.49
C GLU A 649 25.71 8.33 183.43
N VAL A 650 24.57 8.76 182.86
CA VAL A 650 23.49 9.46 183.59
C VAL A 650 22.21 9.42 182.74
N GLU A 651 21.10 8.97 183.32
CA GLU A 651 19.75 9.24 182.79
C GLU A 651 19.21 10.51 183.47
N ALA A 652 19.13 11.63 182.74
CA ALA A 652 18.35 12.82 183.11
C ALA A 652 18.19 13.75 181.89
N ASP A 653 17.14 14.57 181.93
CA ASP A 653 16.66 15.41 180.82
C ASP A 653 17.55 16.63 180.44
N GLU A 654 17.30 17.16 179.24
CA GLU A 654 17.51 18.57 178.84
C GLU A 654 18.90 19.22 179.03
N ALA A 655 19.90 18.71 178.29
CA ALA A 655 21.17 19.43 178.04
C ALA A 655 20.99 20.57 176.99
N GLN A 656 20.46 21.71 177.43
CA GLN A 656 20.26 22.92 176.60
C GLN A 656 21.58 23.54 176.08
N ALA A 657 21.59 23.93 174.81
CA ALA A 657 22.46 24.93 174.16
C ALA A 657 23.99 24.87 174.39
N TYR A 658 24.72 24.52 173.32
CA TYR A 658 26.07 25.05 173.09
C TYR A 658 26.10 25.90 171.81
N TYR A 659 26.55 27.13 172.00
CA TYR A 659 26.59 28.31 171.12
C TYR A 659 26.84 28.05 169.61
N ASP A 660 26.15 28.68 168.65
CA ASP A 660 25.85 30.12 168.36
C ASP A 660 26.92 30.87 167.51
N PHE A 661 26.41 31.82 166.71
CA PHE A 661 27.11 32.98 166.09
C PHE A 661 28.18 32.79 164.98
N GLN A 662 27.74 32.93 163.72
CA GLN A 662 28.12 34.03 162.79
C GLN A 662 27.26 33.90 161.51
N LEU A 663 26.31 34.78 161.17
CA LEU A 663 26.30 36.23 160.86
C LEU A 663 26.92 36.66 159.52
N ASN A 664 26.16 37.52 158.82
CA ASN A 664 26.52 38.40 157.68
C ASN A 664 26.75 37.76 156.30
N ALA A 665 25.75 37.86 155.39
CA ALA A 665 25.81 38.79 154.25
C ALA A 665 24.61 38.67 153.28
N GLU A 666 23.72 39.67 153.27
CA GLU A 666 23.15 40.19 152.02
C GLU A 666 24.18 41.16 151.36
N PRO A 667 23.90 41.76 150.19
CA PRO A 667 23.59 41.13 148.90
C PRO A 667 24.58 41.63 147.81
N THR A 668 24.61 41.03 146.61
CA THR A 668 24.95 41.77 145.36
C THR A 668 24.71 40.96 144.07
N SER A 669 23.88 41.51 143.19
CA SER A 669 24.13 41.56 141.75
C SER A 669 25.10 42.75 141.54
N PRO A 670 26.01 42.84 140.53
CA PRO A 670 25.68 42.47 139.14
C PRO A 670 26.83 42.12 138.16
N ALA A 671 26.42 41.97 136.89
CA ALA A 671 27.05 42.54 135.69
C ALA A 671 28.30 41.91 135.02
N ASN A 672 28.09 41.76 133.69
CA ASN A 672 28.95 42.21 132.59
C ASN A 672 30.07 41.31 132.02
N ARG A 673 29.94 41.14 130.68
CA ARG A 673 31.02 41.24 129.66
C ARG A 673 31.99 40.07 129.54
N SER A 674 32.55 39.77 128.37
CA SER A 674 32.24 40.22 126.99
C SER A 674 32.99 39.32 125.98
N ALA A 675 32.97 39.73 124.71
CA ALA A 675 33.60 39.14 123.54
C ALA A 675 32.86 37.95 122.94
N ASP A 676 32.67 37.83 121.63
CA ASP A 676 32.62 38.71 120.43
C ASP A 676 32.85 37.74 119.23
N LEU A 677 32.75 38.24 117.99
CA LEU A 677 33.02 37.52 116.73
C LEU A 677 31.87 36.57 116.31
N TYR A 678 30.88 36.97 115.48
CA TYR A 678 30.85 37.72 114.20
C TYR A 678 31.10 36.81 112.97
N VAL A 679 30.52 37.18 111.82
CA VAL A 679 30.54 36.49 110.51
C VAL A 679 29.60 35.27 110.38
N GLY A 680 28.63 35.36 109.45
CA GLY A 680 27.97 34.22 108.77
C GLY A 680 28.47 34.17 107.32
N PRO A 681 27.61 34.10 106.29
CA PRO A 681 26.36 33.36 106.13
C PRO A 681 26.53 32.19 105.13
N CYS A 682 25.70 31.15 105.25
CA CYS A 682 25.42 30.14 104.22
C CYS A 682 23.99 29.61 104.42
#